data_AF-I4GBF8-F1
#
_entry.id   AF-I4GBF8-F1
#
_cell.length_a   1.000
_cell.length_b   1.000
_cell.length_c   1.000
_cell.angle_alpha   90.00
_cell.angle_beta   90.00
_cell.angle_gamma   90.00
#
_symmetry.space_group_name_H-M   'P 1'
#
loop_
_entity.id
_entity.type
_entity.pdbx_description
1 polymer ?
#
loop_
_entity_poly.entity_id
_entity_poly.type
_entity_poly.pdbx_seq_one_letter_code
_entity_poly.pdbx_strand_id
1 'polypeptide(L)'
;MIMPESESPINSTNFYSRKLCALLKDHSILQQLQSIHPEELQGQEELPQQIASSSDRVNLGEAQGTNINSVKHPISGQTRNITSQDSRPEIPAEITSETDIEKLFWWFWRFYPELIRQNQNDFFLYPAHSILPDCPLHSYKSTVSALVGAMYPEHWQEGGKSQHPYLFLFTFSPVQEFIKASRKFVDFWAGSYLLHYLSVKLCWYIAETYGSDAVITPSLWSQEIIDALIVKKYPDFAANFACFQDGTSPVGRFDNGISASLSTAGFPNVITALVPGKEAARELGEKLRKCLIEEWSEIAKKVREDIKKRTLEFLKDTKNQQKIDEILLKEFLSEQEICKRDLKKWQIGHHGSCWEWNKLWEAQIEKTWETYWTAMPLGNPDQPLTINPTDNSTENYQQWKQAQNAIAPPHLAESLPTTAEENLYEQINTGTWWGALQARLGQSIQAVKNTRTWAIPTAPGERSTLSGQFSAVHPQLHYHGQFKNGGGLSARSMRLFWRLMAEVYPGLFNGSEKLNAIKLTKRMAWRYGGVAESLGINLGQEDDTNYDNLIRFPNLSSIAAARFTYEDFKKGGQKTRNYWNCLNTLINQQLPNKADTFASRTRGRPYQIPKVDRQINPENRNGQNFNGVMFSSKWLADDMNCNAQETATLRSLVEEAHKKAKFGEGSPADWWVIVLGDGDGMGKYVSGLKLKKYKEYLITDAIAEKVKNHQDYPDLLATQKRMGPATHVGLNRALLDFSNRLVPYLTEERYCGKVVYSGGDDVMAVLPLADLLGYLRSLRAAWCADPDPEQEFSTEGGYWTPKQSLQGLQKRPYFTMGDGATMSLGIVIAHKSVPLPTVLESLWTAEKDRAKKLYGKDGLCFRVIYGSGNTLEALMKGELLDLWWNFMQYDQQDLSALFYRLAEELPRHACVTESDRLLRKAAQVIINRRDQTLESHIQENLLNWLDRWENWAYQTYNQVNKNKTEKEVPLGTTEKDLANLLRFSAFWNDKRMQQMKWGETE
;
A
#
# COMPACT_ATOMS: atom_id res chain seq x y z
N MET A 1 -29.78 -11.03 15.83
CA MET A 1 -30.38 -10.14 16.86
C MET A 1 -31.38 -9.29 16.11
N ILE A 2 -32.63 -9.29 16.55
CA ILE A 2 -33.77 -8.66 15.87
C ILE A 2 -33.45 -7.18 15.68
N MET A 3 -33.49 -6.71 14.42
CA MET A 3 -33.32 -5.31 14.05
C MET A 3 -34.41 -4.49 14.74
N PRO A 4 -34.10 -3.34 15.36
CA PRO A 4 -35.13 -2.45 15.84
C PRO A 4 -35.88 -1.89 14.63
N GLU A 5 -37.21 -1.95 14.70
CA GLU A 5 -38.12 -1.40 13.69
C GLU A 5 -37.82 0.10 13.49
N SER A 6 -37.62 0.47 12.23
CA SER A 6 -37.37 1.83 11.77
C SER A 6 -38.62 2.70 11.96
N GLU A 7 -38.48 3.79 12.72
CA GLU A 7 -39.38 4.94 12.60
C GLU A 7 -39.29 5.53 11.17
N SER A 8 -40.40 6.09 10.69
CA SER A 8 -40.71 6.33 9.27
C SER A 8 -39.67 7.13 8.42
N PRO A 9 -39.66 7.00 7.07
CA PRO A 9 -38.60 7.45 6.17
C PRO A 9 -38.61 8.94 5.76
N ILE A 10 -39.37 9.82 6.44
CA ILE A 10 -39.59 11.19 5.93
C ILE A 10 -38.36 12.11 6.14
N ASN A 11 -37.45 11.79 7.08
CA ASN A 11 -36.27 12.63 7.38
C ASN A 11 -34.98 12.24 6.62
N SER A 12 -34.80 11.00 6.17
CA SER A 12 -33.59 10.57 5.45
C SER A 12 -33.51 11.15 4.03
N THR A 13 -34.67 11.36 3.40
CA THR A 13 -34.85 11.90 2.04
C THR A 13 -34.21 13.28 1.85
N ASN A 14 -34.28 14.16 2.87
CA ASN A 14 -33.77 15.53 2.77
C ASN A 14 -32.22 15.58 2.93
N PHE A 15 -31.62 14.68 3.72
CA PHE A 15 -30.16 14.64 3.91
C PHE A 15 -29.39 14.37 2.61
N TYR A 16 -29.69 13.26 1.94
CA TYR A 16 -29.00 12.91 0.70
C TYR A 16 -29.37 13.83 -0.46
N SER A 17 -30.57 14.42 -0.46
CA SER A 17 -30.96 15.44 -1.45
C SER A 17 -30.05 16.66 -1.40
N ARG A 18 -29.82 17.24 -0.20
CA ARG A 18 -28.90 18.37 -0.01
C ARG A 18 -27.49 18.06 -0.50
N LYS A 19 -27.00 16.87 -0.17
CA LYS A 19 -25.68 16.40 -0.58
C LYS A 19 -25.57 16.22 -2.09
N LEU A 20 -26.59 15.65 -2.72
CA LEU A 20 -26.63 15.45 -4.16
C LEU A 20 -26.72 16.79 -4.92
N CYS A 21 -27.49 17.75 -4.41
CA CYS A 21 -27.51 19.12 -4.92
C CYS A 21 -26.12 19.77 -4.87
N ALA A 22 -25.41 19.64 -3.74
CA ALA A 22 -24.06 20.13 -3.56
C ALA A 22 -23.03 19.42 -4.46
N LEU A 23 -23.18 18.10 -4.66
CA LEU A 23 -22.30 17.28 -5.48
C LEU A 23 -22.43 17.58 -6.97
N LEU A 24 -23.64 17.78 -7.49
CA LEU A 24 -23.88 18.01 -8.92
C LEU A 24 -23.76 19.48 -9.29
N LYS A 25 -24.45 20.35 -8.54
CA LYS A 25 -24.51 21.80 -8.78
C LYS A 25 -24.90 22.19 -10.21
N ASP A 26 -25.63 21.32 -10.90
CA ASP A 26 -26.15 21.51 -12.25
C ASP A 26 -27.67 21.36 -12.21
N HIS A 27 -28.39 22.49 -12.24
CA HIS A 27 -29.85 22.50 -12.19
C HIS A 27 -30.48 21.72 -13.35
N SER A 28 -29.83 21.65 -14.51
CA SER A 28 -30.40 20.93 -15.66
C SER A 28 -30.39 19.42 -15.46
N ILE A 29 -29.40 18.89 -14.74
CA ILE A 29 -29.34 17.47 -14.37
C ILE A 29 -30.29 17.20 -13.19
N LEU A 30 -30.30 18.09 -12.20
CA LEU A 30 -31.18 17.94 -11.03
C LEU A 30 -32.67 17.95 -11.42
N GLN A 31 -33.07 18.76 -12.40
CA GLN A 31 -34.44 18.79 -12.93
C GLN A 31 -34.86 17.52 -13.68
N GLN A 32 -33.90 16.70 -14.13
CA GLN A 32 -34.20 15.40 -14.76
C GLN A 32 -34.51 14.31 -13.72
N LEU A 33 -34.18 14.53 -12.45
CA LEU A 33 -34.35 13.54 -11.39
C LEU A 33 -35.73 13.69 -10.76
N GLN A 34 -36.56 12.65 -10.85
CA GLN A 34 -37.96 12.70 -10.38
C GLN A 34 -38.09 12.93 -8.86
N SER A 35 -37.07 12.58 -8.08
CA SER A 35 -37.11 12.56 -6.62
C SER A 35 -36.50 13.79 -5.95
N ILE A 36 -36.10 14.80 -6.72
CA ILE A 36 -35.49 16.02 -6.18
C ILE A 36 -36.29 17.24 -6.62
N HIS A 37 -36.56 18.13 -5.68
CA HIS A 37 -37.13 19.46 -5.92
C HIS A 37 -36.07 20.53 -5.60
N PRO A 38 -35.25 20.95 -6.58
CA PRO A 38 -34.10 21.82 -6.32
C PRO A 38 -34.47 23.20 -5.78
N GLU A 39 -35.70 23.64 -6.02
CA GLU A 39 -36.23 24.94 -5.58
C GLU A 39 -36.41 24.99 -4.05
N GLU A 40 -36.57 23.85 -3.39
CA GLU A 40 -36.77 23.73 -1.93
C GLU A 40 -35.45 23.65 -1.14
N LEU A 41 -34.30 23.62 -1.82
CA LEU A 41 -32.98 23.37 -1.20
C LEU A 41 -31.98 24.53 -1.38
N GLN A 42 -32.44 25.68 -1.87
CA GLN A 42 -31.57 26.82 -2.21
C GLN A 42 -30.92 27.49 -0.98
N GLY A 43 -29.61 27.75 -1.06
CA GLY A 43 -28.88 28.60 -0.12
C GLY A 43 -28.15 27.86 1.01
N GLN A 44 -28.29 26.54 1.11
CA GLN A 44 -27.64 25.72 2.15
C GLN A 44 -26.21 25.29 1.76
N GLU A 45 -25.82 25.50 0.50
CA GLU A 45 -24.52 25.13 -0.06
C GLU A 45 -23.50 26.29 -0.06
N GLU A 46 -23.95 27.55 0.09
CA GLU A 46 -23.10 28.74 -0.09
C GLU A 46 -21.96 28.80 0.94
N LEU A 47 -22.29 28.66 2.23
CA LEU A 47 -21.29 28.67 3.30
C LEU A 47 -20.35 27.45 3.24
N PRO A 48 -20.83 26.20 3.10
CA PRO A 48 -19.97 25.04 2.81
C PRO A 48 -19.04 25.26 1.61
N GLN A 49 -19.53 25.90 0.55
CA GLN A 49 -18.74 26.22 -0.64
C GLN A 49 -17.63 27.23 -0.34
N GLN A 50 -17.93 28.31 0.40
CA GLN A 50 -16.96 29.32 0.83
C GLN A 50 -15.87 28.68 1.72
N ILE A 51 -16.25 27.76 2.61
CA ILE A 51 -15.32 27.02 3.48
C ILE A 51 -14.46 26.04 2.67
N ALA A 52 -15.06 25.27 1.76
CA ALA A 52 -14.32 24.34 0.90
C ALA A 52 -13.31 25.05 -0.02
N SER A 53 -13.50 26.34 -0.27
CA SER A 53 -12.71 27.11 -1.23
C SER A 53 -11.73 28.11 -0.62
N SER A 54 -11.71 28.35 0.68
CA SER A 54 -11.05 29.53 1.28
C SER A 54 -9.53 29.55 1.22
N SER A 55 -8.93 28.38 1.02
CA SER A 55 -7.49 28.19 0.82
C SER A 55 -7.16 27.70 -0.59
N ASP A 56 -8.18 27.29 -1.35
CA ASP A 56 -8.09 26.72 -2.71
C ASP A 56 -8.65 27.66 -3.79
N ARG A 57 -9.12 28.84 -3.38
CA ARG A 57 -9.47 29.98 -4.22
C ARG A 57 -8.87 31.20 -3.57
N VAL A 58 -8.23 32.02 -4.39
CA VAL A 58 -7.89 33.38 -3.98
C VAL A 58 -9.13 34.24 -4.22
N ASN A 59 -9.53 35.06 -3.25
CA ASN A 59 -10.68 35.95 -3.40
C ASN A 59 -10.28 37.18 -4.24
N LEU A 60 -9.84 36.94 -5.47
CA LEU A 60 -9.42 37.94 -6.43
C LEU A 60 -10.46 37.99 -7.56
N GLY A 61 -10.78 39.20 -8.05
CA GLY A 61 -11.69 39.36 -9.18
C GLY A 61 -11.17 38.68 -10.45
N GLU A 62 -12.03 37.95 -11.15
CA GLU A 62 -11.72 37.33 -12.45
C GLU A 62 -11.77 38.36 -13.58
N ALA A 63 -10.88 38.20 -14.57
CA ALA A 63 -10.94 38.93 -15.82
C ALA A 63 -12.13 38.44 -16.69
N GLN A 64 -12.83 39.35 -17.36
CA GLN A 64 -13.97 38.99 -18.20
C GLN A 64 -13.51 38.28 -19.49
N GLY A 65 -14.16 37.15 -19.82
CA GLY A 65 -13.99 36.47 -21.11
C GLY A 65 -12.78 35.53 -21.24
N THR A 66 -12.01 35.31 -20.18
CA THR A 66 -10.86 34.38 -20.19
C THR A 66 -11.32 32.93 -20.08
N ASN A 67 -11.24 32.20 -21.19
CA ASN A 67 -11.40 30.74 -21.19
C ASN A 67 -10.02 30.10 -20.95
N ILE A 68 -9.80 29.63 -19.72
CA ILE A 68 -8.47 29.15 -19.29
C ILE A 68 -8.42 27.65 -19.41
N ASN A 69 -7.82 27.19 -20.51
CA ASN A 69 -7.58 25.78 -20.80
C ASN A 69 -6.28 25.27 -20.15
N SER A 70 -5.97 25.75 -18.94
CA SER A 70 -4.72 25.42 -18.26
C SER A 70 -4.96 25.08 -16.79
N VAL A 71 -4.28 24.05 -16.32
CA VAL A 71 -4.39 23.50 -14.96
C VAL A 71 -3.04 23.47 -14.30
N LYS A 72 -3.05 23.48 -12.97
CA LYS A 72 -1.87 23.44 -12.12
C LYS A 72 -1.89 22.18 -11.30
N HIS A 73 -0.75 21.54 -11.14
CA HIS A 73 -0.64 20.38 -10.27
C HIS A 73 -0.85 20.81 -8.80
N PRO A 74 -1.75 20.17 -8.02
CA PRO A 74 -2.11 20.59 -6.66
C PRO A 74 -0.91 20.74 -5.71
N ILE A 75 0.14 19.93 -5.93
CA ILE A 75 1.32 19.85 -5.08
C ILE A 75 2.49 20.61 -5.70
N SER A 76 3.02 20.18 -6.84
CA SER A 76 4.20 20.77 -7.48
C SER A 76 3.97 22.10 -8.22
N GLY A 77 2.71 22.52 -8.47
CA GLY A 77 2.40 23.73 -9.24
C GLY A 77 2.74 23.66 -10.73
N GLN A 78 3.13 22.48 -11.24
CA GLN A 78 3.44 22.29 -12.66
C GLN A 78 2.21 22.54 -13.52
N THR A 79 2.40 23.15 -14.69
CA THR A 79 1.31 23.51 -15.61
C THR A 79 1.08 22.44 -16.66
N ARG A 80 -0.20 22.21 -17.00
CA ARG A 80 -0.62 21.42 -18.16
C ARG A 80 -1.80 22.09 -18.84
N ASN A 81 -1.88 21.96 -20.16
CA ASN A 81 -3.05 22.39 -20.91
C ASN A 81 -4.07 21.26 -20.99
N ILE A 82 -5.35 21.62 -20.98
CA ILE A 82 -6.48 20.70 -21.08
C ILE A 82 -7.34 21.08 -22.29
N THR A 83 -8.02 20.10 -22.88
CA THR A 83 -9.01 20.37 -23.94
C THR A 83 -10.24 21.07 -23.37
N SER A 84 -10.89 21.94 -24.14
CA SER A 84 -12.11 22.64 -23.72
C SER A 84 -13.27 21.67 -23.44
N GLN A 85 -14.14 22.07 -22.52
CA GLN A 85 -15.32 21.33 -22.10
C GLN A 85 -16.48 21.60 -23.09
N ASP A 86 -16.98 20.58 -23.80
CA ASP A 86 -18.04 20.79 -24.82
C ASP A 86 -19.20 19.78 -24.78
N SER A 87 -19.25 18.80 -23.88
CA SER A 87 -20.41 17.90 -23.83
C SER A 87 -20.83 17.48 -22.42
N ARG A 88 -22.13 17.66 -22.13
CA ARG A 88 -22.80 17.09 -20.97
C ARG A 88 -23.18 15.65 -21.31
N PRO A 89 -22.85 14.63 -20.49
CA PRO A 89 -23.27 13.27 -20.78
C PRO A 89 -24.78 13.12 -20.58
N GLU A 90 -25.40 12.25 -21.38
CA GLU A 90 -26.77 11.81 -21.17
C GLU A 90 -26.81 10.86 -19.96
N ILE A 91 -27.71 11.12 -19.01
CA ILE A 91 -27.89 10.29 -17.82
C ILE A 91 -28.76 9.08 -18.20
N PRO A 92 -28.39 7.84 -17.84
CA PRO A 92 -29.20 6.66 -18.15
C PRO A 92 -30.63 6.77 -17.60
N ALA A 93 -31.61 6.32 -18.38
CA ALA A 93 -33.03 6.44 -18.04
C ALA A 93 -33.35 5.77 -16.70
N GLU A 94 -32.72 4.62 -16.41
CA GLU A 94 -32.88 3.88 -15.16
C GLU A 94 -32.52 4.72 -13.93
N ILE A 95 -31.53 5.60 -14.08
CA ILE A 95 -31.06 6.50 -13.01
C ILE A 95 -32.02 7.69 -12.87
N THR A 96 -32.50 8.27 -13.97
CA THR A 96 -33.47 9.38 -13.89
C THR A 96 -34.81 8.96 -13.27
N SER A 97 -35.17 7.68 -13.36
CA SER A 97 -36.37 7.08 -12.76
C SER A 97 -36.18 6.51 -11.36
N GLU A 98 -34.95 6.47 -10.83
CA GLU A 98 -34.69 5.92 -9.50
C GLU A 98 -35.28 6.83 -8.42
N THR A 99 -35.94 6.23 -7.42
CA THR A 99 -36.63 6.96 -6.35
C THR A 99 -35.91 6.93 -5.01
N ASP A 100 -34.98 6.00 -4.82
CA ASP A 100 -34.10 5.96 -3.66
C ASP A 100 -33.00 7.03 -3.80
N ILE A 101 -33.14 8.12 -3.04
CA ILE A 101 -32.21 9.26 -3.07
C ILE A 101 -30.83 8.89 -2.53
N GLU A 102 -30.74 7.98 -1.56
CA GLU A 102 -29.45 7.50 -1.09
C GLU A 102 -28.75 6.77 -2.24
N LYS A 103 -29.44 5.81 -2.87
CA LYS A 103 -28.90 5.06 -4.01
C LYS A 103 -28.50 5.98 -5.18
N LEU A 104 -29.31 7.01 -5.48
CA LEU A 104 -28.96 8.06 -6.45
C LEU A 104 -27.66 8.77 -6.08
N PHE A 105 -27.52 9.20 -4.82
CA PHE A 105 -26.30 9.84 -4.33
C PHE A 105 -25.07 8.94 -4.51
N TRP A 106 -25.16 7.66 -4.13
CA TRP A 106 -24.09 6.69 -4.33
C TRP A 106 -23.73 6.50 -5.80
N TRP A 107 -24.73 6.45 -6.68
CA TRP A 107 -24.51 6.33 -8.13
C TRP A 107 -23.77 7.56 -8.69
N PHE A 108 -24.25 8.77 -8.38
CA PHE A 108 -23.62 10.01 -8.86
C PHE A 108 -22.22 10.19 -8.29
N TRP A 109 -22.00 9.90 -7.01
CA TRP A 109 -20.67 9.95 -6.41
C TRP A 109 -19.69 8.97 -7.08
N ARG A 110 -20.13 7.75 -7.41
CA ARG A 110 -19.23 6.72 -7.95
C ARG A 110 -19.05 6.78 -9.47
N PHE A 111 -20.13 6.91 -10.23
CA PHE A 111 -20.14 6.67 -11.69
C PHE A 111 -20.21 7.94 -12.54
N TYR A 112 -20.77 9.03 -12.04
CA TYR A 112 -20.88 10.27 -12.81
C TYR A 112 -19.52 10.77 -13.33
N PRO A 113 -18.41 10.72 -12.56
CA PRO A 113 -17.10 11.09 -13.08
C PRO A 113 -16.59 10.17 -14.20
N GLU A 114 -16.91 8.88 -14.15
CA GLU A 114 -16.53 7.91 -15.18
C GLU A 114 -17.37 8.09 -16.46
N LEU A 115 -18.64 8.48 -16.32
CA LEU A 115 -19.52 8.78 -17.44
C LEU A 115 -19.01 9.98 -18.23
N ILE A 116 -18.61 11.08 -17.57
CA ILE A 116 -18.06 12.25 -18.27
C ILE A 116 -16.72 11.90 -18.95
N ARG A 117 -15.90 11.08 -18.30
CA ARG A 117 -14.60 10.63 -18.84
C ARG A 117 -14.73 9.91 -20.19
N GLN A 118 -15.82 9.18 -20.45
CA GLN A 118 -16.01 8.50 -21.74
C GLN A 118 -16.00 9.47 -22.93
N ASN A 119 -16.40 10.73 -22.70
CA ASN A 119 -16.38 11.77 -23.72
C ASN A 119 -15.06 12.56 -23.74
N GLN A 120 -14.31 12.61 -22.62
CA GLN A 120 -13.13 13.47 -22.45
C GLN A 120 -12.07 12.89 -21.50
N ASN A 121 -10.84 12.69 -21.98
CA ASN A 121 -9.76 12.05 -21.19
C ASN A 121 -9.23 12.92 -20.04
N ASP A 122 -9.21 14.25 -20.19
CA ASP A 122 -8.70 15.18 -19.16
C ASP A 122 -9.75 15.53 -18.09
N PHE A 123 -10.91 14.87 -18.06
CA PHE A 123 -12.02 15.25 -17.18
C PHE A 123 -11.64 15.39 -15.70
N PHE A 124 -10.80 14.48 -15.20
CA PHE A 124 -10.34 14.51 -13.81
C PHE A 124 -9.39 15.67 -13.48
N LEU A 125 -9.00 16.47 -14.47
CA LEU A 125 -8.15 17.64 -14.30
C LEU A 125 -8.90 18.97 -14.38
N TYR A 126 -10.18 18.99 -14.82
CA TYR A 126 -10.91 20.26 -14.95
C TYR A 126 -10.93 21.03 -13.64
N PRO A 127 -10.46 22.30 -13.63
CA PRO A 127 -10.26 23.01 -12.39
C PRO A 127 -11.58 23.56 -11.84
N ALA A 128 -11.68 23.63 -10.51
CA ALA A 128 -12.79 24.29 -9.85
C ALA A 128 -12.76 25.82 -9.97
N HIS A 129 -11.59 26.40 -10.29
CA HIS A 129 -11.34 27.84 -10.32
C HIS A 129 -10.40 28.21 -11.46
N SER A 130 -10.63 29.34 -12.12
CA SER A 130 -9.85 29.77 -13.29
C SER A 130 -8.50 30.39 -12.91
N ILE A 131 -8.45 31.21 -11.85
CA ILE A 131 -7.24 31.89 -11.38
C ILE A 131 -6.27 30.94 -10.67
N LEU A 132 -6.79 29.98 -9.91
CA LEU A 132 -6.00 29.03 -9.11
C LEU A 132 -6.46 27.60 -9.49
N PRO A 133 -6.09 27.11 -10.69
CA PRO A 133 -6.68 25.90 -11.27
C PRO A 133 -5.97 24.64 -10.78
N ASP A 134 -5.76 24.52 -9.47
CA ASP A 134 -4.99 23.44 -8.85
C ASP A 134 -5.83 22.41 -8.12
N CYS A 135 -7.15 22.57 -8.17
CA CYS A 135 -8.12 21.64 -7.61
C CYS A 135 -9.09 21.11 -8.67
N PRO A 136 -9.19 19.78 -8.86
CA PRO A 136 -10.21 19.18 -9.70
C PRO A 136 -11.64 19.49 -9.22
N LEU A 137 -12.51 19.85 -10.16
CA LEU A 137 -13.92 20.21 -9.90
C LEU A 137 -14.69 19.12 -9.15
N HIS A 138 -14.47 17.85 -9.51
CA HIS A 138 -15.12 16.72 -8.85
C HIS A 138 -14.71 16.61 -7.36
N SER A 139 -13.40 16.68 -7.08
CA SER A 139 -12.84 16.62 -5.72
C SER A 139 -13.36 17.76 -4.85
N TYR A 140 -13.44 18.96 -5.43
CA TYR A 140 -14.03 20.12 -4.79
C TYR A 140 -15.51 19.88 -4.45
N LYS A 141 -16.33 19.46 -5.42
CA LYS A 141 -17.76 19.19 -5.22
C LYS A 141 -18.02 18.11 -4.17
N SER A 142 -17.21 17.04 -4.14
CA SER A 142 -17.29 16.02 -3.09
C SER A 142 -17.01 16.58 -1.70
N THR A 143 -16.09 17.54 -1.56
CA THR A 143 -15.78 18.19 -0.28
C THR A 143 -16.90 19.11 0.18
N VAL A 144 -17.51 19.85 -0.76
CA VAL A 144 -18.70 20.69 -0.47
C VAL A 144 -19.86 19.82 0.01
N SER A 145 -20.13 18.71 -0.67
CA SER A 145 -21.16 17.74 -0.26
C SER A 145 -20.89 17.15 1.14
N ALA A 146 -19.63 16.85 1.48
CA ALA A 146 -19.26 16.37 2.81
C ALA A 146 -19.50 17.42 3.91
N LEU A 147 -19.16 18.70 3.64
CA LEU A 147 -19.42 19.82 4.55
C LEU A 147 -20.92 20.06 4.73
N VAL A 148 -21.71 19.99 3.66
CA VAL A 148 -23.18 20.05 3.73
C VAL A 148 -23.72 18.95 4.65
N GLY A 149 -23.24 17.72 4.50
CA GLY A 149 -23.62 16.63 5.39
C GLY A 149 -23.26 16.86 6.86
N ALA A 150 -22.11 17.49 7.14
CA ALA A 150 -21.68 17.81 8.50
C ALA A 150 -22.42 19.00 9.12
N MET A 151 -22.86 19.97 8.31
CA MET A 151 -23.57 21.16 8.78
C MET A 151 -25.08 20.96 8.90
N TYR A 152 -25.64 20.10 8.04
CA TYR A 152 -27.07 19.82 7.94
C TYR A 152 -27.33 18.31 8.02
N PRO A 153 -27.04 17.67 9.16
CA PRO A 153 -27.22 16.23 9.34
C PRO A 153 -28.70 15.79 9.23
N GLU A 154 -28.96 14.49 9.22
CA GLU A 154 -30.30 13.92 9.03
C GLU A 154 -31.37 14.44 10.01
N HIS A 155 -30.99 14.72 11.26
CA HIS A 155 -31.89 15.26 12.28
C HIS A 155 -32.07 16.79 12.22
N TRP A 156 -31.39 17.48 11.29
CA TRP A 156 -31.52 18.93 11.14
C TRP A 156 -32.82 19.30 10.41
N GLN A 157 -33.50 20.32 10.92
CA GLN A 157 -34.75 20.86 10.37
C GLN A 157 -34.51 22.23 9.75
N GLU A 158 -35.25 22.52 8.68
CA GLU A 158 -35.18 23.79 7.96
C GLU A 158 -35.50 24.98 8.89
N GLY A 159 -34.69 26.04 8.79
CA GLY A 159 -34.73 27.20 9.70
C GLY A 159 -34.04 26.99 11.05
N GLY A 160 -33.54 25.79 11.36
CA GLY A 160 -32.73 25.51 12.54
C GLY A 160 -31.27 25.97 12.42
N LYS A 161 -30.59 26.19 13.54
CA LYS A 161 -29.15 26.53 13.55
C LYS A 161 -28.33 25.36 12.97
N SER A 162 -27.45 25.65 12.01
CA SER A 162 -26.53 24.65 11.44
C SER A 162 -25.63 24.04 12.52
N GLN A 163 -25.26 22.78 12.36
CA GLN A 163 -24.26 22.15 13.21
C GLN A 163 -22.85 22.66 12.87
N HIS A 164 -22.00 22.77 13.89
CA HIS A 164 -20.60 23.14 13.68
C HIS A 164 -19.83 21.91 13.17
N PRO A 165 -19.16 21.95 12.01
CA PRO A 165 -18.46 20.80 11.48
C PRO A 165 -17.17 20.51 12.27
N TYR A 166 -16.87 19.23 12.47
CA TYR A 166 -15.65 18.75 13.13
C TYR A 166 -14.85 17.88 12.18
N LEU A 167 -13.53 18.07 12.20
CA LEU A 167 -12.58 17.15 11.57
C LEU A 167 -12.18 16.09 12.59
N PHE A 168 -12.55 14.85 12.30
CA PHE A 168 -12.34 13.68 13.14
C PHE A 168 -11.19 12.84 12.60
N LEU A 169 -10.36 12.27 13.47
CA LEU A 169 -9.33 11.30 13.14
C LEU A 169 -9.44 10.07 14.03
N PHE A 170 -9.49 8.89 13.41
CA PHE A 170 -9.44 7.59 14.07
C PHE A 170 -8.23 6.79 13.59
N THR A 171 -7.61 6.05 14.50
CA THR A 171 -6.52 5.12 14.16
C THR A 171 -6.40 4.01 15.19
N PHE A 172 -5.86 2.88 14.79
CA PHE A 172 -5.68 1.73 15.68
C PHE A 172 -4.29 1.10 15.52
N SER A 173 -3.81 0.40 16.56
CA SER A 173 -2.48 -0.20 16.61
C SER A 173 -2.48 -1.49 17.45
N PRO A 174 -1.47 -2.38 17.33
CA PRO A 174 -0.19 -2.25 16.62
C PRO A 174 -0.27 -2.58 15.13
N VAL A 175 0.38 -1.79 14.27
CA VAL A 175 0.42 -2.03 12.81
C VAL A 175 1.63 -2.89 12.45
N GLN A 176 2.83 -2.37 12.72
CA GLN A 176 4.07 -3.01 12.27
C GLN A 176 4.23 -4.38 12.93
N GLU A 177 4.15 -4.47 14.26
CA GLU A 177 4.33 -5.71 15.03
C GLU A 177 3.34 -6.82 14.63
N PHE A 178 2.13 -6.43 14.22
CA PHE A 178 1.13 -7.37 13.71
C PHE A 178 1.56 -7.99 12.37
N ILE A 179 2.06 -7.15 11.45
CA ILE A 179 2.62 -7.54 10.15
C ILE A 179 3.93 -8.34 10.34
N LYS A 180 4.88 -7.87 11.18
CA LYS A 180 6.22 -8.45 11.34
C LYS A 180 6.20 -9.89 11.82
N ALA A 181 5.24 -10.23 12.68
CA ALA A 181 5.18 -11.55 13.27
C ALA A 181 4.60 -12.57 12.27
N SER A 182 5.46 -12.96 11.32
CA SER A 182 5.21 -13.74 10.11
C SER A 182 6.46 -14.58 9.76
N ARG A 183 6.29 -15.86 9.40
CA ARG A 183 7.39 -16.73 8.92
C ARG A 183 7.26 -17.06 7.44
N LYS A 184 6.02 -17.12 6.94
CA LYS A 184 5.71 -17.33 5.53
C LYS A 184 5.19 -16.04 4.91
N PHE A 185 5.30 -15.90 3.59
CA PHE A 185 4.71 -14.77 2.86
C PHE A 185 3.20 -14.69 3.03
N VAL A 186 2.50 -15.82 3.14
CA VAL A 186 1.06 -15.83 3.42
C VAL A 186 0.73 -15.19 4.77
N ASP A 187 1.56 -15.38 5.81
CA ASP A 187 1.35 -14.75 7.13
C ASP A 187 1.57 -13.23 7.07
N PHE A 188 2.50 -12.84 6.20
CA PHE A 188 2.92 -11.46 6.01
C PHE A 188 1.85 -10.69 5.24
N TRP A 189 1.45 -11.21 4.07
CA TRP A 189 0.32 -10.74 3.28
C TRP A 189 -0.96 -10.68 4.12
N ALA A 190 -1.32 -11.73 4.85
CA ALA A 190 -2.55 -11.75 5.64
C ALA A 190 -2.55 -10.70 6.74
N GLY A 191 -1.38 -10.39 7.32
CA GLY A 191 -1.21 -9.30 8.27
C GLY A 191 -1.52 -7.94 7.66
N SER A 192 -0.91 -7.64 6.52
CA SER A 192 -1.15 -6.38 5.79
C SER A 192 -2.59 -6.29 5.28
N TYR A 193 -3.15 -7.37 4.76
CA TYR A 193 -4.50 -7.42 4.22
C TYR A 193 -5.56 -7.25 5.31
N LEU A 194 -5.39 -7.87 6.49
CA LEU A 194 -6.34 -7.68 7.58
C LEU A 194 -6.39 -6.24 8.09
N LEU A 195 -5.24 -5.55 8.17
CA LEU A 195 -5.21 -4.13 8.51
C LEU A 195 -5.97 -3.29 7.48
N HIS A 196 -5.74 -3.57 6.19
CA HIS A 196 -6.48 -2.96 5.08
C HIS A 196 -7.99 -3.23 5.19
N TYR A 197 -8.40 -4.49 5.35
CA TYR A 197 -9.81 -4.89 5.44
C TYR A 197 -10.52 -4.27 6.65
N LEU A 198 -9.90 -4.30 7.84
CA LEU A 198 -10.49 -3.69 9.03
C LEU A 198 -10.64 -2.17 8.85
N SER A 199 -9.66 -1.50 8.26
CA SER A 199 -9.74 -0.07 7.95
C SER A 199 -10.86 0.23 6.94
N VAL A 200 -11.04 -0.63 5.94
CA VAL A 200 -12.13 -0.54 4.97
C VAL A 200 -13.48 -0.69 5.64
N LYS A 201 -13.64 -1.66 6.56
CA LYS A 201 -14.90 -1.86 7.29
C LYS A 201 -15.26 -0.66 8.17
N LEU A 202 -14.28 -0.03 8.80
CA LEU A 202 -14.47 1.21 9.55
C LEU A 202 -14.84 2.38 8.65
N CYS A 203 -14.17 2.53 7.50
CA CYS A 203 -14.52 3.56 6.51
C CYS A 203 -15.92 3.34 5.93
N TRP A 204 -16.29 2.08 5.66
CA TRP A 204 -17.61 1.70 5.17
C TRP A 204 -18.70 2.07 6.17
N TYR A 205 -18.47 1.83 7.46
CA TYR A 205 -19.40 2.27 8.51
C TYR A 205 -19.62 3.78 8.51
N ILE A 206 -18.55 4.57 8.35
CA ILE A 206 -18.65 6.04 8.23
C ILE A 206 -19.44 6.40 6.97
N ALA A 207 -19.15 5.75 5.85
CA ALA A 207 -19.80 6.00 4.57
C ALA A 207 -21.31 5.69 4.61
N GLU A 208 -21.72 4.63 5.30
CA GLU A 208 -23.13 4.31 5.52
C GLU A 208 -23.83 5.29 6.46
N THR A 209 -23.09 5.86 7.42
CA THR A 209 -23.67 6.77 8.43
C THR A 209 -23.75 8.22 7.94
N TYR A 210 -22.73 8.71 7.25
CA TYR A 210 -22.57 10.11 6.88
C TYR A 210 -22.45 10.34 5.37
N GLY A 211 -22.49 9.29 4.55
CA GLY A 211 -22.23 9.31 3.11
C GLY A 211 -20.77 9.06 2.74
N SER A 212 -20.55 8.53 1.54
CA SER A 212 -19.25 8.08 1.01
C SER A 212 -18.18 9.18 0.87
N ASP A 213 -18.61 10.42 0.71
CA ASP A 213 -17.79 11.63 0.64
C ASP A 213 -17.35 12.18 2.02
N ALA A 214 -17.97 11.73 3.12
CA ALA A 214 -17.64 12.21 4.47
C ALA A 214 -16.23 11.77 4.92
N VAL A 215 -15.70 10.68 4.36
CA VAL A 215 -14.33 10.23 4.59
C VAL A 215 -13.37 11.02 3.70
N ILE A 216 -12.54 11.85 4.33
CA ILE A 216 -11.56 12.70 3.65
C ILE A 216 -10.29 11.91 3.30
N THR A 217 -9.81 11.08 4.23
CA THR A 217 -8.59 10.27 4.08
C THR A 217 -8.82 8.90 4.74
N PRO A 218 -8.54 7.78 4.05
CA PRO A 218 -8.24 7.68 2.62
C PRO A 218 -9.48 7.99 1.76
N SER A 219 -9.28 8.43 0.51
CA SER A 219 -10.39 8.63 -0.43
C SER A 219 -11.05 7.30 -0.78
N LEU A 220 -12.36 7.16 -0.63
CA LEU A 220 -13.07 5.91 -0.94
C LEU A 220 -13.36 5.70 -2.43
N TRP A 221 -13.17 6.75 -3.23
CA TRP A 221 -13.57 6.74 -4.64
C TRP A 221 -12.66 5.84 -5.49
N SER A 222 -13.26 4.97 -6.31
CA SER A 222 -12.55 4.07 -7.25
C SER A 222 -11.52 3.17 -6.57
N GLN A 223 -11.88 2.64 -5.40
CA GLN A 223 -11.15 1.57 -4.73
C GLN A 223 -11.91 0.25 -4.92
N GLU A 224 -11.25 -0.77 -5.46
CA GLU A 224 -11.94 -2.00 -5.89
C GLU A 224 -12.66 -2.72 -4.74
N ILE A 225 -12.10 -2.67 -3.52
CA ILE A 225 -12.75 -3.25 -2.34
C ILE A 225 -14.00 -2.47 -1.89
N ILE A 226 -14.02 -1.14 -2.07
CA ILE A 226 -15.22 -0.33 -1.83
C ILE A 226 -16.24 -0.59 -2.92
N ASP A 227 -15.80 -0.72 -4.17
CA ASP A 227 -16.65 -1.07 -5.31
C ASP A 227 -17.34 -2.43 -5.10
N ALA A 228 -16.64 -3.43 -4.52
CA ALA A 228 -17.23 -4.71 -4.15
C ALA A 228 -18.30 -4.60 -3.05
N LEU A 229 -18.07 -3.75 -2.04
CA LEU A 229 -19.07 -3.46 -1.00
C LEU A 229 -20.29 -2.70 -1.55
N ILE A 230 -20.07 -1.77 -2.49
CA ILE A 230 -21.14 -1.08 -3.22
C ILE A 230 -22.00 -2.08 -3.98
N VAL A 231 -21.40 -3.02 -4.73
CA VAL A 231 -22.16 -4.07 -5.43
C VAL A 231 -22.93 -4.96 -4.45
N LYS A 232 -22.38 -5.23 -3.27
CA LYS A 232 -23.09 -6.00 -2.24
C LYS A 232 -24.31 -5.25 -1.67
N LYS A 233 -24.21 -3.92 -1.53
CA LYS A 233 -25.32 -3.06 -1.09
C LYS A 233 -26.35 -2.84 -2.20
N TYR A 234 -25.89 -2.63 -3.44
CA TYR A 234 -26.68 -2.38 -4.65
C TYR A 234 -26.26 -3.33 -5.78
N PRO A 235 -26.82 -4.56 -5.85
CA PRO A 235 -26.41 -5.59 -6.81
C PRO A 235 -26.53 -5.19 -8.28
N ASP A 236 -27.49 -4.33 -8.61
CA ASP A 236 -27.72 -3.82 -9.96
C ASP A 236 -26.58 -2.94 -10.49
N PHE A 237 -25.78 -2.33 -9.60
CA PHE A 237 -24.60 -1.55 -10.00
C PHE A 237 -23.50 -2.42 -10.63
N ALA A 238 -23.56 -3.74 -10.52
CA ALA A 238 -22.65 -4.65 -11.23
C ALA A 238 -22.66 -4.41 -12.75
N ALA A 239 -23.83 -4.07 -13.33
CA ALA A 239 -23.96 -3.74 -14.75
C ALA A 239 -23.25 -2.42 -15.10
N ASN A 240 -23.36 -1.39 -14.24
CA ASN A 240 -22.62 -0.15 -14.42
C ASN A 240 -21.11 -0.38 -14.37
N PHE A 241 -20.62 -1.16 -13.41
CA PHE A 241 -19.19 -1.53 -13.36
C PHE A 241 -18.73 -2.25 -14.63
N ALA A 242 -19.51 -3.20 -15.13
CA ALA A 242 -19.18 -3.90 -16.38
C ALA A 242 -19.11 -2.93 -17.58
N CYS A 243 -20.03 -1.96 -17.65
CA CYS A 243 -20.06 -0.94 -18.71
C CYS A 243 -18.82 -0.02 -18.66
N PHE A 244 -18.40 0.40 -17.46
CA PHE A 244 -17.29 1.34 -17.30
C PHE A 244 -15.90 0.68 -17.16
N GLN A 245 -15.82 -0.61 -16.81
CA GLN A 245 -14.57 -1.29 -16.43
C GLN A 245 -14.50 -2.74 -16.93
N ASP A 246 -13.84 -2.95 -18.08
CA ASP A 246 -13.43 -4.26 -18.62
C ASP A 246 -14.53 -5.33 -18.76
N GLY A 247 -15.81 -4.94 -18.82
CA GLY A 247 -16.92 -5.85 -19.09
C GLY A 247 -17.37 -6.72 -17.91
N THR A 248 -16.90 -6.48 -16.69
CA THR A 248 -17.23 -7.31 -15.51
C THR A 248 -17.19 -6.53 -14.18
N SER A 249 -17.85 -7.06 -13.15
CA SER A 249 -17.88 -6.49 -11.80
C SER A 249 -16.52 -6.61 -11.10
N PRO A 250 -16.28 -5.87 -10.00
CA PRO A 250 -15.07 -6.01 -9.18
C PRO A 250 -14.77 -7.45 -8.77
N VAL A 251 -15.78 -8.19 -8.33
CA VAL A 251 -15.65 -9.60 -7.93
C VAL A 251 -15.39 -10.47 -9.16
N GLY A 252 -16.09 -10.24 -10.26
CA GLY A 252 -15.87 -11.00 -11.49
C GLY A 252 -14.46 -10.80 -12.08
N ARG A 253 -13.87 -9.59 -11.97
CA ARG A 253 -12.47 -9.36 -12.34
C ARG A 253 -11.50 -10.14 -11.47
N PHE A 254 -11.79 -10.23 -10.17
CA PHE A 254 -11.00 -11.05 -9.27
C PHE A 254 -11.12 -12.52 -9.64
N ASP A 255 -12.33 -13.06 -9.75
CA ASP A 255 -12.55 -14.48 -10.05
C ASP A 255 -11.91 -14.89 -11.39
N ASN A 256 -12.04 -14.03 -12.43
CA ASN A 256 -11.49 -14.29 -13.76
C ASN A 256 -9.97 -14.10 -13.89
N GLY A 257 -9.25 -13.68 -12.83
CA GLY A 257 -7.81 -13.48 -12.92
C GLY A 257 -7.38 -12.15 -13.56
N ILE A 258 -8.32 -11.25 -13.84
CA ILE A 258 -8.06 -9.97 -14.53
C ILE A 258 -7.44 -8.95 -13.55
N SER A 259 -7.93 -8.91 -12.31
CA SER A 259 -7.42 -8.03 -11.25
C SER A 259 -7.07 -8.84 -10.00
N ALA A 260 -5.96 -8.49 -9.36
CA ALA A 260 -5.61 -8.98 -8.02
C ALA A 260 -5.89 -7.93 -6.92
N SER A 261 -6.50 -6.79 -7.24
CA SER A 261 -6.62 -5.66 -6.29
C SER A 261 -7.54 -5.98 -5.10
N LEU A 262 -8.55 -6.86 -5.22
CA LEU A 262 -9.29 -7.37 -4.06
C LEU A 262 -8.45 -8.20 -3.08
N SER A 263 -7.27 -8.66 -3.48
CA SER A 263 -6.31 -9.34 -2.60
C SER A 263 -5.08 -8.49 -2.28
N THR A 264 -5.06 -7.21 -2.69
CA THR A 264 -3.91 -6.32 -2.49
C THR A 264 -4.22 -5.32 -1.38
N ALA A 265 -3.35 -5.25 -0.38
CA ALA A 265 -3.53 -4.34 0.76
C ALA A 265 -3.11 -2.91 0.37
N GLY A 266 -4.03 -1.94 0.50
CA GLY A 266 -3.75 -0.53 0.18
C GLY A 266 -4.48 0.53 1.00
N PHE A 267 -5.24 0.14 2.03
CA PHE A 267 -5.88 1.12 2.93
C PHE A 267 -4.99 1.37 4.16
N PRO A 268 -4.75 2.65 4.53
CA PRO A 268 -4.06 2.99 5.76
C PRO A 268 -4.97 2.77 6.98
N ASN A 269 -4.34 2.66 8.16
CA ASN A 269 -5.04 2.55 9.45
C ASN A 269 -5.33 3.93 10.08
N VAL A 270 -5.15 5.02 9.34
CA VAL A 270 -5.47 6.39 9.76
C VAL A 270 -6.64 6.87 8.91
N ILE A 271 -7.74 7.20 9.57
CA ILE A 271 -9.00 7.57 8.94
C ILE A 271 -9.35 8.97 9.40
N THR A 272 -9.59 9.90 8.47
CA THR A 272 -10.08 11.25 8.76
C THR A 272 -11.44 11.47 8.11
N ALA A 273 -12.39 12.01 8.85
CA ALA A 273 -13.75 12.26 8.38
C ALA A 273 -14.28 13.62 8.85
N LEU A 274 -15.26 14.17 8.13
CA LEU A 274 -16.06 15.32 8.57
C LEU A 274 -17.33 14.83 9.26
N VAL A 275 -17.63 15.38 10.45
CA VAL A 275 -18.75 14.95 11.28
C VAL A 275 -19.53 16.13 11.88
N PRO A 276 -20.84 15.97 12.19
CA PRO A 276 -21.68 17.03 12.71
C PRO A 276 -21.49 17.23 14.22
N GLY A 277 -20.68 18.20 14.60
CA GLY A 277 -20.53 18.60 16.00
C GLY A 277 -19.72 17.64 16.89
N LYS A 278 -19.55 18.06 18.14
CA LYS A 278 -18.72 17.38 19.14
C LYS A 278 -19.29 16.02 19.56
N GLU A 279 -20.60 15.95 19.79
CA GLU A 279 -21.23 14.72 20.27
C GLU A 279 -21.20 13.61 19.22
N ALA A 280 -21.47 13.94 17.95
CA ALA A 280 -21.33 12.96 16.86
C ALA A 280 -19.88 12.45 16.74
N ALA A 281 -18.89 13.32 16.90
CA ALA A 281 -17.48 12.90 16.90
C ALA A 281 -17.15 11.92 18.03
N ARG A 282 -17.67 12.18 19.24
CA ARG A 282 -17.50 11.30 20.41
C ARG A 282 -18.20 9.96 20.20
N GLU A 283 -19.45 9.98 19.75
CA GLU A 283 -20.20 8.76 19.44
C GLU A 283 -19.54 7.93 18.35
N LEU A 284 -19.06 8.59 17.29
CA LEU A 284 -18.36 7.91 16.19
C LEU A 284 -17.09 7.21 16.70
N GLY A 285 -16.29 7.88 17.54
CA GLY A 285 -15.10 7.27 18.16
C GLY A 285 -15.39 5.97 18.90
N GLU A 286 -16.43 5.94 19.74
CA GLU A 286 -16.84 4.73 20.46
C GLU A 286 -17.46 3.66 19.54
N LYS A 287 -18.27 4.08 18.56
CA LYS A 287 -18.88 3.17 17.57
C LYS A 287 -17.81 2.48 16.71
N LEU A 288 -16.81 3.22 16.22
CA LEU A 288 -15.71 2.66 15.44
C LEU A 288 -14.83 1.71 16.27
N ARG A 289 -14.59 2.05 17.54
CA ARG A 289 -13.89 1.15 18.46
C ARG A 289 -14.64 -0.18 18.63
N LYS A 290 -15.95 -0.11 18.87
CA LYS A 290 -16.80 -1.29 19.00
C LYS A 290 -16.83 -2.11 17.72
N CYS A 291 -17.04 -1.47 16.57
CA CYS A 291 -17.04 -2.10 15.26
C CYS A 291 -15.73 -2.85 14.99
N LEU A 292 -14.57 -2.25 15.28
CA LEU A 292 -13.26 -2.90 15.10
C LEU A 292 -13.15 -4.19 15.94
N ILE A 293 -13.54 -4.12 17.21
CA ILE A 293 -13.47 -5.26 18.14
C ILE A 293 -14.43 -6.37 17.69
N GLU A 294 -15.66 -6.02 17.30
CA GLU A 294 -16.68 -6.96 16.85
C GLU A 294 -16.27 -7.67 15.56
N GLU A 295 -15.83 -6.92 14.54
CA GLU A 295 -15.36 -7.48 13.26
C GLU A 295 -14.17 -8.43 13.47
N TRP A 296 -13.18 -8.02 14.26
CA TRP A 296 -12.03 -8.88 14.58
C TRP A 296 -12.43 -10.14 15.35
N SER A 297 -13.35 -10.00 16.32
CA SER A 297 -13.82 -11.11 17.14
C SER A 297 -14.65 -12.10 16.33
N GLU A 298 -15.47 -11.64 15.40
CA GLU A 298 -16.28 -12.49 14.53
C GLU A 298 -15.41 -13.31 13.56
N ILE A 299 -14.40 -12.69 12.94
CA ILE A 299 -13.39 -13.41 12.12
C ILE A 299 -12.72 -14.49 12.98
N ALA A 300 -12.30 -14.14 14.19
CA ALA A 300 -11.62 -15.04 15.09
C ALA A 300 -12.52 -16.20 15.55
N LYS A 301 -13.80 -15.94 15.78
CA LYS A 301 -14.81 -16.93 16.13
C LYS A 301 -15.03 -17.93 14.99
N LYS A 302 -15.22 -17.45 13.75
CA LYS A 302 -15.38 -18.30 12.56
C LYS A 302 -14.18 -19.23 12.36
N VAL A 303 -12.96 -18.71 12.49
CA VAL A 303 -11.74 -19.52 12.41
C VAL A 303 -11.71 -20.60 13.49
N ARG A 304 -12.01 -20.24 14.75
CA ARG A 304 -12.05 -21.18 15.86
C ARG A 304 -13.08 -22.30 15.64
N GLU A 305 -14.27 -21.94 15.18
CA GLU A 305 -15.37 -22.89 14.92
C GLU A 305 -15.04 -23.83 13.76
N ASP A 306 -14.44 -23.32 12.68
CA ASP A 306 -14.00 -24.12 11.53
C ASP A 306 -12.93 -25.15 11.95
N ILE A 307 -11.92 -24.75 12.73
CA ILE A 307 -10.88 -25.66 13.25
C ILE A 307 -11.50 -26.79 14.07
N LYS A 308 -12.41 -26.44 15.00
CA LYS A 308 -13.10 -27.44 15.82
C LYS A 308 -13.89 -28.41 14.94
N LYS A 309 -14.70 -27.89 14.01
CA LYS A 309 -15.57 -28.70 13.15
C LYS A 309 -14.74 -29.65 12.28
N ARG A 310 -13.81 -29.12 11.48
CA ARG A 310 -13.02 -29.91 10.52
C ARG A 310 -12.12 -30.93 11.20
N THR A 311 -11.50 -30.57 12.33
CA THR A 311 -10.65 -31.53 13.05
C THR A 311 -11.46 -32.68 13.63
N LEU A 312 -12.67 -32.42 14.15
CA LEU A 312 -13.56 -33.47 14.64
C LEU A 312 -14.10 -34.35 13.51
N GLU A 313 -14.44 -33.76 12.36
CA GLU A 313 -14.85 -34.50 11.16
C GLU A 313 -13.71 -35.40 10.66
N PHE A 314 -12.48 -34.87 10.58
CA PHE A 314 -11.29 -35.62 10.19
C PHE A 314 -11.01 -36.81 11.13
N LEU A 315 -11.13 -36.62 12.45
CA LEU A 315 -10.94 -37.68 13.45
C LEU A 315 -12.06 -38.73 13.46
N LYS A 316 -13.26 -38.41 12.97
CA LYS A 316 -14.40 -39.34 12.91
C LYS A 316 -14.44 -40.13 11.60
N ASP A 317 -13.87 -39.59 10.53
CA ASP A 317 -13.82 -40.26 9.23
C ASP A 317 -12.86 -41.46 9.25
N THR A 318 -13.41 -42.65 9.05
CA THR A 318 -12.65 -43.91 9.04
C THR A 318 -11.61 -43.96 7.93
N LYS A 319 -11.79 -43.20 6.83
CA LYS A 319 -10.80 -43.11 5.75
C LYS A 319 -9.50 -42.45 6.19
N ASN A 320 -9.54 -41.57 7.20
CA ASN A 320 -8.36 -40.88 7.72
C ASN A 320 -7.62 -41.67 8.79
N GLN A 321 -8.21 -42.78 9.28
CA GLN A 321 -7.59 -43.61 10.31
C GLN A 321 -6.22 -44.16 9.86
N GLN A 322 -6.12 -44.58 8.60
CA GLN A 322 -4.85 -45.05 8.03
C GLN A 322 -3.76 -43.97 8.08
N LYS A 323 -4.09 -42.72 7.74
CA LYS A 323 -3.14 -41.59 7.81
C LYS A 323 -2.68 -41.33 9.24
N ILE A 324 -3.59 -41.39 10.20
CA ILE A 324 -3.29 -41.21 11.62
C ILE A 324 -2.35 -42.32 12.10
N ASP A 325 -2.65 -43.58 11.79
CA ASP A 325 -1.81 -44.72 12.21
C ASP A 325 -0.41 -44.65 11.59
N GLU A 326 -0.29 -44.20 10.34
CA GLU A 326 1.01 -43.94 9.70
C GLU A 326 1.83 -42.87 10.42
N ILE A 327 1.20 -41.76 10.86
CA ILE A 327 1.87 -40.71 11.65
C ILE A 327 2.38 -41.27 12.97
N LEU A 328 1.56 -42.07 13.66
CA LEU A 328 1.94 -42.67 14.94
C LEU A 328 3.09 -43.68 14.78
N LEU A 329 3.09 -44.46 13.71
CA LEU A 329 4.18 -45.39 13.37
C LEU A 329 5.49 -44.69 13.04
N LYS A 330 5.44 -43.60 12.25
CA LYS A 330 6.65 -42.90 11.78
C LYS A 330 7.24 -41.95 12.81
N GLU A 331 6.40 -41.19 13.53
CA GLU A 331 6.84 -40.04 14.33
C GLU A 331 6.67 -40.21 15.85
N PHE A 332 5.90 -41.22 16.30
CA PHE A 332 5.56 -41.44 17.72
C PHE A 332 5.67 -42.91 18.15
N LEU A 333 6.60 -43.67 17.57
CA LEU A 333 6.73 -45.13 17.74
C LEU A 333 6.75 -45.58 19.22
N SER A 334 7.49 -44.90 20.09
CA SER A 334 7.59 -45.23 21.52
C SER A 334 6.40 -44.74 22.37
N GLU A 335 5.47 -43.98 21.79
CA GLU A 335 4.42 -43.24 22.52
C GLU A 335 3.01 -43.50 21.96
N GLN A 336 2.85 -44.48 21.06
CA GLN A 336 1.62 -44.72 20.29
C GLN A 336 0.37 -44.85 21.14
N GLU A 337 0.41 -45.65 22.21
CA GLU A 337 -0.74 -45.88 23.08
C GLU A 337 -1.22 -44.60 23.77
N ILE A 338 -0.27 -43.72 24.15
CA ILE A 338 -0.61 -42.44 24.78
C ILE A 338 -1.20 -41.49 23.73
N CYS A 339 -0.64 -41.46 22.52
CA CYS A 339 -1.17 -40.66 21.41
C CYS A 339 -2.58 -41.10 21.00
N LYS A 340 -2.86 -42.41 20.91
CA LYS A 340 -4.20 -42.94 20.63
C LYS A 340 -5.21 -42.52 21.72
N ARG A 341 -4.79 -42.53 22.99
CA ARG A 341 -5.64 -42.02 24.10
C ARG A 341 -5.94 -40.53 23.95
N ASP A 342 -4.95 -39.71 23.57
CA ASP A 342 -5.17 -38.27 23.33
C ASP A 342 -6.13 -38.04 22.15
N LEU A 343 -5.92 -38.71 21.02
CA LEU A 343 -6.78 -38.61 19.84
C LEU A 343 -8.22 -39.03 20.16
N LYS A 344 -8.40 -40.14 20.90
CA LYS A 344 -9.73 -40.58 21.35
C LYS A 344 -10.40 -39.56 22.28
N LYS A 345 -9.65 -38.96 23.22
CA LYS A 345 -10.15 -37.86 24.07
C LYS A 345 -10.58 -36.65 23.24
N TRP A 346 -9.83 -36.32 22.19
CA TRP A 346 -10.16 -35.22 21.30
C TRP A 346 -11.42 -35.52 20.47
N GLN A 347 -11.56 -36.76 19.97
CA GLN A 347 -12.69 -37.22 19.16
C GLN A 347 -14.03 -37.22 19.93
N ILE A 348 -14.03 -37.62 21.21
CA ILE A 348 -15.24 -37.73 22.04
C ILE A 348 -15.86 -36.36 22.37
N GLY A 349 -15.05 -35.29 22.39
CA GLY A 349 -15.50 -33.88 22.43
C GLY A 349 -16.17 -33.41 23.73
N HIS A 350 -16.90 -34.27 24.45
CA HIS A 350 -17.60 -33.95 25.70
C HIS A 350 -17.06 -34.83 26.85
N HIS A 351 -16.66 -34.18 27.96
CA HIS A 351 -16.08 -34.74 29.20
C HIS A 351 -14.55 -34.87 29.34
N GLY A 352 -13.73 -34.34 28.43
CA GLY A 352 -12.26 -34.36 28.64
C GLY A 352 -11.36 -33.46 27.76
N SER A 353 -11.91 -32.75 26.78
CA SER A 353 -11.17 -31.84 25.90
C SER A 353 -11.85 -30.47 25.86
N CYS A 354 -11.10 -29.39 26.08
CA CYS A 354 -11.53 -28.01 25.96
C CYS A 354 -11.36 -27.50 24.50
N TRP A 355 -12.08 -28.12 23.56
CA TRP A 355 -12.22 -27.59 22.19
C TRP A 355 -12.83 -26.20 22.13
N GLU A 356 -13.45 -25.77 23.23
CA GLU A 356 -14.07 -24.47 23.31
C GLU A 356 -13.03 -23.37 23.11
N TRP A 357 -11.79 -23.51 23.63
CA TRP A 357 -10.74 -22.47 23.58
C TRP A 357 -11.17 -21.07 24.03
N ASN A 358 -12.43 -20.89 24.45
CA ASN A 358 -13.15 -19.62 24.45
C ASN A 358 -12.36 -18.58 25.23
N LYS A 359 -12.03 -18.90 26.48
CA LYS A 359 -11.32 -17.99 27.38
C LYS A 359 -9.88 -17.70 26.98
N LEU A 360 -9.14 -18.66 26.39
CA LEU A 360 -7.78 -18.40 25.91
C LEU A 360 -7.84 -17.51 24.66
N TRP A 361 -8.75 -17.82 23.76
CA TRP A 361 -8.95 -17.13 22.50
C TRP A 361 -9.41 -15.69 22.75
N GLU A 362 -10.43 -15.49 23.58
CA GLU A 362 -10.91 -14.19 24.07
C GLU A 362 -9.76 -13.39 24.70
N ALA A 363 -9.02 -13.98 25.64
CA ALA A 363 -7.90 -13.29 26.30
C ALA A 363 -6.77 -12.83 25.36
N GLN A 364 -6.59 -13.52 24.22
CA GLN A 364 -5.60 -13.14 23.21
C GLN A 364 -6.20 -12.18 22.15
N ILE A 365 -7.47 -12.35 21.76
CA ILE A 365 -8.12 -11.59 20.68
C ILE A 365 -8.62 -10.23 21.16
N GLU A 366 -9.27 -10.13 22.32
CA GLU A 366 -9.87 -8.89 22.83
C GLU A 366 -8.87 -7.74 22.98
N LYS A 367 -7.61 -8.07 23.26
CA LYS A 367 -6.52 -7.10 23.48
C LYS A 367 -5.59 -6.95 22.27
N THR A 368 -6.02 -7.39 21.09
CA THR A 368 -5.21 -7.27 19.88
C THR A 368 -5.06 -5.81 19.46
N TRP A 369 -6.16 -5.05 19.51
CA TRP A 369 -6.23 -3.69 18.96
C TRP A 369 -6.46 -2.66 20.07
N GLU A 370 -5.63 -1.62 20.05
CA GLU A 370 -5.89 -0.38 20.76
C GLU A 370 -6.33 0.68 19.76
N THR A 371 -7.40 1.39 20.10
CA THR A 371 -8.01 2.42 19.25
C THR A 371 -7.79 3.79 19.84
N TYR A 372 -7.53 4.76 18.99
CA TYR A 372 -7.34 6.15 19.37
C TYR A 372 -8.13 7.04 18.42
N TRP A 373 -8.72 8.08 18.96
CA TRP A 373 -9.41 9.07 18.16
C TRP A 373 -9.29 10.46 18.77
N THR A 374 -9.43 11.47 17.93
CA THR A 374 -9.46 12.88 18.31
C THR A 374 -10.30 13.64 17.30
N ALA A 375 -10.84 14.78 17.70
CA ALA A 375 -11.63 15.64 16.83
C ALA A 375 -11.34 17.10 17.12
N MET A 376 -11.29 17.91 16.06
CA MET A 376 -11.10 19.36 16.14
C MET A 376 -12.26 20.07 15.46
N PRO A 377 -12.86 21.10 16.07
CA PRO A 377 -13.88 21.90 15.39
C PRO A 377 -13.24 22.68 14.23
N LEU A 378 -14.01 22.90 13.16
CA LEU A 378 -13.58 23.73 12.04
C LEU A 378 -13.62 25.21 12.45
N GLY A 379 -12.57 25.67 13.13
CA GLY A 379 -12.54 26.96 13.82
C GLY A 379 -13.23 26.94 15.19
N ASN A 380 -13.26 28.08 15.86
CA ASN A 380 -13.81 28.24 17.20
C ASN A 380 -15.35 28.11 17.18
N PRO A 381 -15.96 27.17 17.94
CA PRO A 381 -17.41 26.96 17.99
C PRO A 381 -18.24 28.14 18.49
N ASP A 382 -17.63 29.05 19.26
CA ASP A 382 -18.30 30.20 19.86
C ASP A 382 -18.26 31.44 18.93
N GLN A 383 -17.66 31.31 17.75
CA GLN A 383 -17.48 32.38 16.77
C GLN A 383 -18.17 32.02 15.44
N PRO A 384 -18.58 33.01 14.63
CA PRO A 384 -19.08 32.75 13.29
C PRO A 384 -18.00 32.10 12.42
N LEU A 385 -18.41 31.26 11.47
CA LEU A 385 -17.51 30.56 10.55
C LEU A 385 -16.86 31.51 9.52
N THR A 386 -17.47 32.67 9.25
CA THR A 386 -17.02 33.69 8.30
C THR A 386 -16.90 35.05 8.99
N ILE A 387 -16.05 35.92 8.43
CA ILE A 387 -15.90 37.31 8.84
C ILE A 387 -15.52 38.17 7.63
N ASN A 388 -16.06 39.37 7.54
CA ASN A 388 -15.62 40.39 6.58
C ASN A 388 -14.61 41.31 7.28
N PRO A 389 -13.33 41.34 6.87
CA PRO A 389 -12.33 42.20 7.52
C PRO A 389 -12.67 43.69 7.42
N THR A 390 -13.34 44.11 6.34
CA THR A 390 -13.66 45.52 6.05
C THR A 390 -14.86 46.06 6.82
N ASP A 391 -15.84 45.20 7.13
CA ASP A 391 -17.10 45.61 7.75
C ASP A 391 -17.07 45.52 9.29
N ASN A 392 -16.01 44.93 9.85
CA ASN A 392 -15.83 44.75 11.28
C ASN A 392 -14.79 45.72 11.85
N SER A 393 -14.93 46.11 13.12
CA SER A 393 -13.86 46.85 13.80
C SER A 393 -12.57 46.01 13.79
N THR A 394 -11.42 46.67 13.65
CA THR A 394 -10.11 46.01 13.69
C THR A 394 -9.97 45.13 14.93
N GLU A 395 -10.53 45.56 16.06
CA GLU A 395 -10.56 44.80 17.31
C GLU A 395 -11.37 43.51 17.20
N ASN A 396 -12.60 43.54 16.64
CA ASN A 396 -13.44 42.36 16.45
C ASN A 396 -12.77 41.34 15.51
N TYR A 397 -12.17 41.81 14.42
CA TYR A 397 -11.45 40.94 13.50
C TYR A 397 -10.24 40.26 14.18
N GLN A 398 -9.44 41.02 14.94
CA GLN A 398 -8.29 40.46 15.66
C GLN A 398 -8.72 39.47 16.74
N GLN A 399 -9.82 39.74 17.47
CA GLN A 399 -10.39 38.80 18.43
C GLN A 399 -10.85 37.50 17.75
N TRP A 400 -11.54 37.59 16.61
CA TRP A 400 -11.94 36.43 15.83
C TRP A 400 -10.73 35.62 15.35
N LYS A 401 -9.70 36.29 14.79
CA LYS A 401 -8.44 35.66 14.34
C LYS A 401 -7.72 34.94 15.49
N GLN A 402 -7.62 35.58 16.65
CA GLN A 402 -7.02 34.99 17.86
C GLN A 402 -7.80 33.76 18.33
N ALA A 403 -9.14 33.80 18.27
CA ALA A 403 -9.99 32.67 18.63
C ALA A 403 -9.74 31.45 17.71
N GLN A 404 -9.51 31.66 16.41
CA GLN A 404 -9.15 30.58 15.48
C GLN A 404 -7.75 30.02 15.76
N ASN A 405 -6.77 30.90 15.97
CA ASN A 405 -5.38 30.52 16.30
C ASN A 405 -5.28 29.73 17.62
N ALA A 406 -6.17 29.98 18.57
CA ALA A 406 -6.22 29.21 19.82
C ALA A 406 -6.63 27.73 19.60
N ILE A 407 -7.46 27.45 18.59
CA ILE A 407 -7.83 26.08 18.20
C ILE A 407 -6.71 25.43 17.39
N ALA A 408 -6.24 26.11 16.35
CA ALA A 408 -5.26 25.61 15.40
C ALA A 408 -4.14 26.65 15.21
N PRO A 409 -3.10 26.63 16.05
CA PRO A 409 -2.01 27.58 15.93
C PRO A 409 -1.27 27.37 14.59
N PRO A 410 -0.90 28.46 13.89
CA PRO A 410 -0.15 28.36 12.65
C PRO A 410 1.22 27.73 12.89
N HIS A 411 1.67 26.92 11.93
CA HIS A 411 2.98 26.27 11.98
C HIS A 411 4.12 27.18 11.47
N LEU A 412 3.79 28.19 10.68
CA LEU A 412 4.74 29.16 10.13
C LEU A 412 4.97 30.28 11.16
N ALA A 413 6.12 30.95 11.06
CA ALA A 413 6.38 32.18 11.82
C ALA A 413 5.40 33.31 11.43
N GLU A 414 4.75 33.19 10.28
CA GLU A 414 3.73 34.10 9.78
C GLU A 414 2.33 33.75 10.34
N SER A 415 1.58 34.79 10.72
CA SER A 415 0.18 34.62 11.15
C SER A 415 -0.70 34.15 10.00
N LEU A 416 -1.72 33.34 10.29
CA LEU A 416 -2.79 33.00 9.33
C LEU A 416 -4.04 33.85 9.62
N PRO A 417 -4.68 34.47 8.61
CA PRO A 417 -4.13 34.77 7.28
C PRO A 417 -2.92 35.72 7.38
N THR A 418 -2.11 35.75 6.33
CA THR A 418 -0.97 36.67 6.21
C THR A 418 -1.45 38.10 5.93
N THR A 419 -0.66 39.11 6.25
CA THR A 419 -1.04 40.53 6.01
C THR A 419 -1.39 40.81 4.54
N ALA A 420 -0.66 40.20 3.59
CA ALA A 420 -0.97 40.33 2.17
C ALA A 420 -2.34 39.74 1.81
N GLU A 421 -2.74 38.63 2.44
CA GLU A 421 -4.06 38.03 2.24
C GLU A 421 -5.16 38.86 2.89
N GLU A 422 -4.92 39.40 4.09
CA GLU A 422 -5.87 40.26 4.80
C GLU A 422 -6.20 41.54 4.01
N ASN A 423 -5.20 42.13 3.36
CA ASN A 423 -5.37 43.36 2.60
C ASN A 423 -6.10 43.14 1.26
N LEU A 424 -6.05 41.92 0.70
CA LEU A 424 -6.60 41.62 -0.62
C LEU A 424 -7.96 40.90 -0.58
N TYR A 425 -8.29 40.19 0.50
CA TYR A 425 -9.54 39.41 0.58
C TYR A 425 -10.69 40.16 1.23
N GLU A 426 -11.83 40.22 0.54
CA GLU A 426 -13.06 40.88 1.02
C GLU A 426 -13.75 40.09 2.15
N GLN A 427 -13.60 38.76 2.16
CA GLN A 427 -14.20 37.85 3.13
C GLN A 427 -13.20 36.73 3.49
N ILE A 428 -13.16 36.35 4.77
CA ILE A 428 -12.30 35.30 5.32
C ILE A 428 -13.14 34.32 6.12
N ASN A 429 -12.76 33.05 6.13
CA ASN A 429 -13.48 32.04 6.90
C ASN A 429 -12.54 30.95 7.45
N THR A 430 -13.10 30.06 8.28
CA THR A 430 -12.34 29.04 9.03
C THR A 430 -11.60 28.02 8.16
N GLY A 431 -11.97 27.84 6.89
CA GLY A 431 -11.24 27.03 5.91
C GLY A 431 -9.79 27.50 5.67
N THR A 432 -9.48 28.75 6.04
CA THR A 432 -8.11 29.31 6.08
C THR A 432 -7.16 28.52 6.98
N TRP A 433 -7.68 27.91 8.05
CA TRP A 433 -6.88 27.15 9.01
C TRP A 433 -6.82 25.65 8.71
N TRP A 434 -7.30 25.18 7.55
CA TRP A 434 -7.40 23.75 7.25
C TRP A 434 -6.07 22.99 7.45
N GLY A 435 -4.97 23.47 6.85
CA GLY A 435 -3.64 22.85 7.04
C GLY A 435 -3.16 22.85 8.50
N ALA A 436 -3.46 23.91 9.26
CA ALA A 436 -3.13 24.00 10.69
C ALA A 436 -3.98 23.04 11.54
N LEU A 437 -5.27 22.90 11.21
CA LEU A 437 -6.19 21.95 11.83
C LEU A 437 -5.73 20.51 11.61
N GLN A 438 -5.33 20.14 10.39
CA GLN A 438 -4.79 18.82 10.08
C GLN A 438 -3.53 18.52 10.90
N ALA A 439 -2.62 19.48 10.99
CA ALA A 439 -1.40 19.31 11.76
C ALA A 439 -1.68 19.20 13.27
N ARG A 440 -2.62 20.00 13.79
CA ARG A 440 -3.10 19.90 15.18
C ARG A 440 -3.73 18.55 15.47
N LEU A 441 -4.55 18.03 14.56
CA LEU A 441 -5.17 16.71 14.64
C LEU A 441 -4.09 15.61 14.75
N GLY A 442 -3.04 15.70 13.93
CA GLY A 442 -1.87 14.81 13.97
C GLY A 442 -1.10 14.88 15.29
N GLN A 443 -0.90 16.08 15.86
CA GLN A 443 -0.27 16.24 17.17
C GLN A 443 -1.13 15.67 18.30
N SER A 444 -2.44 15.96 18.29
CA SER A 444 -3.38 15.53 19.31
C SER A 444 -3.52 14.01 19.33
N ILE A 445 -3.61 13.35 18.17
CA ILE A 445 -3.65 11.90 18.15
C ILE A 445 -2.34 11.29 18.67
N GLN A 446 -1.19 11.90 18.37
CA GLN A 446 0.08 11.43 18.90
C GLN A 446 0.18 11.60 20.43
N ALA A 447 -0.36 12.70 20.98
CA ALA A 447 -0.45 12.89 22.42
C ALA A 447 -1.31 11.81 23.08
N VAL A 448 -2.47 11.48 22.49
CA VAL A 448 -3.33 10.37 22.96
C VAL A 448 -2.60 9.02 22.85
N LYS A 449 -1.83 8.80 21.78
CA LYS A 449 -0.99 7.60 21.65
C LYS A 449 0.15 7.56 22.68
N ASN A 450 0.59 8.69 23.24
CA ASN A 450 1.67 8.67 24.23
C ASN A 450 1.16 8.32 25.65
N THR A 451 -0.15 8.45 25.92
CA THR A 451 -0.76 8.10 27.22
C THR A 451 -1.12 6.61 27.33
N ARG A 452 -0.46 5.74 26.55
CA ARG A 452 -0.76 4.30 26.45
C ARG A 452 -0.42 3.55 27.74
N THR A 453 -1.30 2.61 28.09
CA THR A 453 -1.08 1.64 29.17
C THR A 453 -1.03 0.23 28.58
N TRP A 454 0.16 -0.28 28.33
CA TRP A 454 0.33 -1.62 27.74
C TRP A 454 -0.17 -2.70 28.70
N ALA A 455 -1.19 -3.44 28.30
CA ALA A 455 -1.65 -4.63 29.00
C ALA A 455 -1.22 -5.89 28.24
N ILE A 456 -0.03 -6.42 28.52
CA ILE A 456 0.41 -7.71 27.95
C ILE A 456 -0.27 -8.83 28.75
N PRO A 457 -1.14 -9.65 28.15
CA PRO A 457 -1.68 -10.80 28.85
C PRO A 457 -0.54 -11.82 29.08
N THR A 458 -0.11 -11.98 30.32
CA THR A 458 0.77 -13.10 30.70
C THR A 458 0.04 -14.40 30.37
N ALA A 459 0.68 -15.32 29.67
CA ALA A 459 0.08 -16.61 29.34
C ALA A 459 1.02 -17.75 29.76
N PRO A 460 0.53 -18.86 30.30
CA PRO A 460 1.33 -20.02 30.73
C PRO A 460 1.55 -21.02 29.58
N GLY A 461 2.54 -21.90 29.69
CA GLY A 461 2.74 -23.01 28.74
C GLY A 461 3.58 -22.66 27.51
N GLU A 462 3.60 -23.58 26.54
CA GLU A 462 4.46 -23.47 25.36
C GLU A 462 4.05 -22.28 24.46
N ARG A 463 5.05 -21.51 24.00
CA ARG A 463 4.85 -20.29 23.23
C ARG A 463 4.64 -20.56 21.75
N SER A 464 3.95 -19.64 21.09
CA SER A 464 3.86 -19.65 19.64
C SER A 464 5.23 -19.51 19.00
N THR A 465 5.53 -20.41 18.07
CA THR A 465 6.75 -20.43 17.26
C THR A 465 6.95 -19.16 16.41
N LEU A 466 5.89 -18.43 16.07
CA LEU A 466 5.97 -17.20 15.25
C LEU A 466 6.44 -15.99 16.04
N SER A 467 5.75 -15.68 17.15
CA SER A 467 5.97 -14.43 17.91
C SER A 467 6.72 -14.63 19.21
N GLY A 468 6.71 -15.83 19.79
CA GLY A 468 7.20 -16.09 21.14
C GLY A 468 6.39 -15.44 22.27
N GLN A 469 5.46 -14.53 21.95
CA GLN A 469 4.75 -13.69 22.93
C GLN A 469 3.61 -14.46 23.63
N PHE A 470 2.72 -15.06 22.86
CA PHE A 470 1.51 -15.71 23.40
C PHE A 470 1.60 -17.23 23.37
N SER A 471 0.86 -17.90 24.26
CA SER A 471 0.78 -19.36 24.32
C SER A 471 0.13 -19.95 23.07
N ALA A 472 0.66 -21.07 22.59
CA ALA A 472 0.06 -21.82 21.50
C ALA A 472 -1.28 -22.44 21.93
N VAL A 473 -2.23 -22.53 21.00
CA VAL A 473 -3.53 -23.16 21.27
C VAL A 473 -3.42 -24.68 21.28
N HIS A 474 -4.25 -25.34 22.09
CA HIS A 474 -4.33 -26.79 22.15
C HIS A 474 -5.70 -27.24 22.71
N PRO A 475 -6.32 -28.32 22.20
CA PRO A 475 -7.63 -28.83 22.64
C PRO A 475 -7.75 -29.16 24.13
N GLN A 476 -6.65 -29.40 24.83
CA GLN A 476 -6.65 -29.74 26.27
C GLN A 476 -6.13 -28.59 27.15
N LEU A 477 -5.92 -27.39 26.60
CA LEU A 477 -5.45 -26.25 27.37
C LEU A 477 -6.62 -25.54 28.06
N HIS A 478 -6.70 -25.64 29.39
CA HIS A 478 -7.72 -25.00 30.21
C HIS A 478 -7.25 -23.63 30.71
N TYR A 479 -7.94 -22.56 30.32
CA TYR A 479 -7.60 -21.18 30.69
C TYR A 479 -8.65 -20.58 31.65
N HIS A 480 -8.53 -20.78 32.97
CA HIS A 480 -9.54 -20.39 33.98
C HIS A 480 -8.93 -19.78 35.27
N GLY A 481 -9.59 -18.77 35.86
CA GLY A 481 -9.28 -18.26 37.21
C GLY A 481 -7.88 -17.65 37.39
N GLN A 482 -7.32 -17.75 38.61
CA GLN A 482 -5.95 -17.32 38.95
C GLN A 482 -4.88 -18.31 38.46
N PHE A 483 -5.27 -19.53 38.11
CA PHE A 483 -4.39 -20.59 37.62
C PHE A 483 -4.49 -20.75 36.11
N LYS A 484 -3.63 -19.98 35.46
CA LYS A 484 -3.09 -20.19 34.12
C LYS A 484 -2.34 -21.54 34.08
N ASN A 485 -3.04 -22.68 34.19
CA ASN A 485 -2.40 -24.00 34.10
C ASN A 485 -2.19 -24.41 32.64
N GLY A 486 -1.25 -23.73 31.98
CA GLY A 486 -0.49 -24.32 30.88
C GLY A 486 0.56 -25.32 31.37
N GLY A 487 0.72 -25.47 32.69
CA GLY A 487 1.52 -26.51 33.32
C GLY A 487 0.82 -27.86 33.24
N GLY A 488 1.53 -28.87 32.74
CA GLY A 488 1.05 -30.26 32.64
C GLY A 488 0.71 -30.73 31.22
N LEU A 489 0.63 -29.83 30.22
CA LEU A 489 0.51 -30.27 28.84
C LEU A 489 1.86 -30.78 28.32
N SER A 490 1.93 -32.07 27.98
CA SER A 490 3.17 -32.66 27.44
C SER A 490 3.52 -32.06 26.07
N ALA A 491 4.81 -31.82 25.83
CA ALA A 491 5.32 -31.38 24.53
C ALA A 491 4.94 -32.35 23.40
N ARG A 492 4.82 -33.66 23.71
CA ARG A 492 4.32 -34.70 22.80
C ARG A 492 2.89 -34.41 22.33
N SER A 493 1.96 -34.15 23.25
CA SER A 493 0.56 -33.89 22.92
C SER A 493 0.43 -32.62 22.04
N MET A 494 1.20 -31.58 22.39
CA MET A 494 1.29 -30.38 21.56
C MET A 494 1.81 -30.69 20.15
N ARG A 495 2.90 -31.47 20.02
CA ARG A 495 3.44 -31.88 18.72
C ARG A 495 2.42 -32.69 17.91
N LEU A 496 1.71 -33.62 18.54
CA LEU A 496 0.70 -34.45 17.90
C LEU A 496 -0.47 -33.61 17.36
N PHE A 497 -0.96 -32.63 18.13
CA PHE A 497 -2.05 -31.76 17.69
C PHE A 497 -1.66 -30.93 16.47
N TRP A 498 -0.47 -30.31 16.48
CA TRP A 498 -0.02 -29.52 15.33
C TRP A 498 0.32 -30.39 14.12
N ARG A 499 0.82 -31.61 14.31
CA ARG A 499 0.97 -32.58 13.23
C ARG A 499 -0.37 -32.98 12.60
N LEU A 500 -1.40 -33.17 13.42
CA LEU A 500 -2.77 -33.40 12.97
C LEU A 500 -3.32 -32.19 12.20
N MET A 501 -3.11 -30.97 12.67
CA MET A 501 -3.52 -29.74 11.96
C MET A 501 -2.99 -29.66 10.52
N ALA A 502 -1.78 -30.17 10.26
CA ALA A 502 -1.20 -30.21 8.91
C ALA A 502 -1.91 -31.21 7.98
N GLU A 503 -2.51 -32.27 8.52
CA GLU A 503 -3.33 -33.20 7.74
C GLU A 503 -4.75 -32.70 7.52
N VAL A 504 -5.31 -31.99 8.52
CA VAL A 504 -6.66 -31.38 8.43
C VAL A 504 -6.65 -30.20 7.44
N TYR A 505 -5.56 -29.44 7.40
CA TYR A 505 -5.37 -28.32 6.47
C TYR A 505 -4.08 -28.50 5.66
N PRO A 506 -4.10 -29.38 4.64
CA PRO A 506 -2.93 -29.63 3.80
C PRO A 506 -2.37 -28.35 3.19
N GLY A 507 -1.05 -28.16 3.27
CA GLY A 507 -0.36 -26.98 2.71
C GLY A 507 -0.39 -25.72 3.60
N LEU A 508 -1.35 -25.59 4.52
CA LEU A 508 -1.45 -24.42 5.39
C LEU A 508 -0.50 -24.49 6.60
N PHE A 509 -0.37 -25.68 7.19
CA PHE A 509 0.55 -25.97 8.30
C PHE A 509 1.55 -27.05 7.91
N ASN A 510 2.77 -26.97 8.46
CA ASN A 510 3.83 -27.97 8.20
C ASN A 510 3.95 -29.04 9.31
N GLY A 511 3.08 -29.00 10.33
CA GLY A 511 3.07 -29.96 11.43
C GLY A 511 4.02 -29.64 12.59
N SER A 512 5.05 -28.83 12.37
CA SER A 512 6.02 -28.40 13.39
C SER A 512 5.68 -27.05 14.03
N GLU A 513 4.95 -26.20 13.30
CA GLU A 513 4.52 -24.88 13.74
C GLU A 513 3.54 -24.97 14.91
N LYS A 514 3.70 -24.10 15.91
CA LYS A 514 2.77 -23.95 17.04
C LYS A 514 2.29 -22.51 17.09
N LEU A 515 1.01 -22.27 16.89
CA LEU A 515 0.46 -20.92 16.75
C LEU A 515 -0.49 -20.55 17.89
N ASN A 516 -0.52 -19.25 18.21
CA ASN A 516 -1.49 -18.67 19.13
C ASN A 516 -2.77 -18.25 18.36
N ALA A 517 -3.81 -17.81 19.08
CA ALA A 517 -5.10 -17.44 18.49
C ALA A 517 -4.96 -16.31 17.46
N ILE A 518 -4.21 -15.26 17.78
CA ILE A 518 -3.99 -14.11 16.86
C ILE A 518 -3.37 -14.60 15.54
N LYS A 519 -2.37 -15.47 15.59
CA LYS A 519 -1.67 -15.95 14.39
C LYS A 519 -2.49 -16.97 13.59
N LEU A 520 -3.29 -17.80 14.25
CA LEU A 520 -4.26 -18.65 13.58
C LEU A 520 -5.32 -17.82 12.86
N THR A 521 -5.95 -16.88 13.57
CA THR A 521 -6.93 -15.96 12.99
C THR A 521 -6.33 -15.24 11.80
N LYS A 522 -5.12 -14.68 11.96
CA LYS A 522 -4.41 -14.00 10.87
C LYS A 522 -4.24 -14.90 9.65
N ARG A 523 -3.67 -16.10 9.81
CA ARG A 523 -3.37 -17.02 8.69
C ARG A 523 -4.64 -17.54 8.01
N MET A 524 -5.74 -17.70 8.74
CA MET A 524 -6.95 -18.36 8.25
C MET A 524 -8.06 -17.39 7.83
N ALA A 525 -7.93 -16.09 8.13
CA ALA A 525 -8.99 -15.10 7.99
C ALA A 525 -9.61 -15.03 6.59
N TRP A 526 -8.79 -15.06 5.54
CA TRP A 526 -9.26 -14.89 4.15
C TRP A 526 -10.37 -15.87 3.78
N ARG A 527 -10.12 -17.18 3.95
CA ARG A 527 -11.07 -18.25 3.61
C ARG A 527 -11.99 -18.61 4.78
N TYR A 528 -11.40 -18.94 5.93
CA TYR A 528 -12.12 -19.55 7.06
C TYR A 528 -12.63 -18.52 8.07
N GLY A 529 -12.15 -17.28 7.99
CA GLY A 529 -12.69 -16.15 8.76
C GLY A 529 -13.82 -15.40 8.04
N GLY A 530 -14.19 -15.81 6.82
CA GLY A 530 -15.27 -15.20 6.05
C GLY A 530 -14.93 -13.83 5.44
N VAL A 531 -13.65 -13.46 5.34
CA VAL A 531 -13.23 -12.16 4.77
C VAL A 531 -13.49 -12.11 3.26
N ALA A 532 -13.17 -13.16 2.50
CA ALA A 532 -13.44 -13.14 1.06
C ALA A 532 -14.96 -13.21 0.77
N GLU A 533 -15.69 -14.03 1.52
CA GLU A 533 -17.16 -14.12 1.44
C GLU A 533 -17.84 -12.78 1.79
N SER A 534 -17.29 -12.02 2.73
CA SER A 534 -17.86 -10.70 3.08
C SER A 534 -17.79 -9.70 1.94
N LEU A 535 -16.87 -9.90 0.98
CA LEU A 535 -16.71 -9.13 -0.27
C LEU A 535 -17.51 -9.69 -1.46
N GLY A 536 -18.23 -10.81 -1.28
CA GLY A 536 -19.01 -11.46 -2.33
C GLY A 536 -18.22 -12.46 -3.18
N ILE A 537 -16.97 -12.77 -2.82
CA ILE A 537 -16.15 -13.77 -3.52
C ILE A 537 -16.68 -15.17 -3.20
N ASN A 538 -17.00 -15.95 -4.24
CA ASN A 538 -17.47 -17.32 -4.08
C ASN A 538 -16.28 -18.28 -3.96
N LEU A 539 -16.13 -18.93 -2.80
CA LEU A 539 -15.03 -19.83 -2.51
C LEU A 539 -15.33 -21.31 -2.87
N GLY A 540 -16.50 -21.59 -3.48
CA GLY A 540 -16.95 -22.94 -3.82
C GLY A 540 -17.44 -23.77 -2.62
N GLN A 541 -18.20 -24.84 -2.87
CA GLN A 541 -18.71 -25.77 -1.84
C GLN A 541 -17.82 -26.99 -1.59
N GLU A 542 -16.79 -27.21 -2.40
CA GLU A 542 -15.93 -28.38 -2.28
C GLU A 542 -14.70 -28.13 -1.40
N ASP A 543 -14.21 -29.21 -0.77
CA ASP A 543 -12.89 -29.35 -0.16
C ASP A 543 -11.78 -29.20 -1.24
N ASP A 544 -11.77 -28.10 -2.00
CA ASP A 544 -10.57 -27.69 -2.71
C ASP A 544 -9.54 -27.33 -1.64
N THR A 545 -8.80 -28.37 -1.23
CA THR A 545 -7.77 -28.37 -0.19
C THR A 545 -6.62 -27.41 -0.52
N ASN A 546 -6.60 -26.79 -1.70
CA ASN A 546 -5.52 -25.93 -2.12
C ASN A 546 -5.78 -24.45 -1.78
N TYR A 547 -5.53 -24.08 -0.52
CA TYR A 547 -5.56 -22.69 -0.04
C TYR A 547 -4.74 -21.72 -0.93
N ASP A 548 -3.69 -22.23 -1.58
CA ASP A 548 -2.84 -21.47 -2.49
C ASP A 548 -3.54 -21.05 -3.79
N ASN A 549 -4.60 -21.74 -4.23
CA ASN A 549 -5.37 -21.29 -5.39
C ASN A 549 -6.21 -20.04 -5.08
N LEU A 550 -6.59 -19.86 -3.81
CA LEU A 550 -7.39 -18.73 -3.36
C LEU A 550 -6.55 -17.49 -3.07
N ILE A 551 -5.31 -17.67 -2.62
CA ILE A 551 -4.36 -16.59 -2.38
C ILE A 551 -3.35 -16.59 -3.51
N ARG A 552 -3.50 -15.63 -4.43
CA ARG A 552 -2.58 -15.43 -5.56
C ARG A 552 -1.28 -14.75 -5.14
N PHE A 553 -0.60 -15.30 -4.14
CA PHE A 553 0.69 -14.81 -3.66
C PHE A 553 1.78 -15.87 -3.90
N PRO A 554 2.86 -15.54 -4.62
CA PRO A 554 3.88 -16.48 -5.05
C PRO A 554 4.77 -16.98 -3.90
N ASN A 555 5.32 -18.19 -4.06
CA ASN A 555 6.42 -18.65 -3.22
C ASN A 555 7.75 -17.96 -3.62
N LEU A 556 8.75 -18.05 -2.74
CA LEU A 556 10.04 -17.37 -2.90
C LEU A 556 10.80 -17.81 -4.17
N SER A 557 10.73 -19.10 -4.51
CA SER A 557 11.41 -19.62 -5.71
C SER A 557 10.72 -19.13 -6.99
N SER A 558 9.39 -19.04 -6.98
CA SER A 558 8.61 -18.44 -8.06
C SER A 558 8.97 -16.97 -8.26
N ILE A 559 9.09 -16.17 -7.19
CA ILE A 559 9.51 -14.77 -7.29
C ILE A 559 10.90 -14.67 -7.93
N ALA A 560 11.87 -15.43 -7.43
CA ALA A 560 13.25 -15.39 -7.92
C ALA A 560 13.38 -15.78 -9.40
N ALA A 561 12.71 -16.87 -9.81
CA ALA A 561 12.80 -17.42 -11.16
C ALA A 561 11.83 -16.79 -12.18
N ALA A 562 11.01 -15.83 -11.76
CA ALA A 562 9.93 -15.23 -12.54
C ALA A 562 10.42 -14.65 -13.87
N ARG A 563 11.40 -13.73 -13.81
CA ARG A 563 11.93 -13.06 -15.01
C ARG A 563 12.62 -14.05 -15.97
N PHE A 564 13.38 -15.01 -15.44
CA PHE A 564 14.02 -16.05 -16.25
C PHE A 564 13.00 -16.82 -17.10
N THR A 565 11.92 -17.28 -16.46
CA THR A 565 10.89 -18.06 -17.13
C THR A 565 10.09 -17.22 -18.12
N TYR A 566 9.74 -15.98 -17.75
CA TYR A 566 9.06 -15.05 -18.64
C TYR A 566 9.86 -14.80 -19.94
N GLU A 567 11.16 -14.52 -19.83
CA GLU A 567 12.01 -14.26 -21.00
C GLU A 567 12.19 -15.50 -21.88
N ASP A 568 12.34 -16.69 -21.28
CA ASP A 568 12.42 -17.94 -22.03
C ASP A 568 11.16 -18.15 -22.88
N PHE A 569 9.96 -18.04 -22.30
CA PHE A 569 8.70 -18.19 -23.04
C PHE A 569 8.47 -17.06 -24.05
N LYS A 570 8.78 -15.81 -23.70
CA LYS A 570 8.61 -14.64 -24.58
C LYS A 570 9.45 -14.77 -25.85
N LYS A 571 10.66 -15.34 -25.74
CA LYS A 571 11.57 -15.57 -26.88
C LYS A 571 11.26 -16.86 -27.66
N GLY A 572 10.18 -17.58 -27.33
CA GLY A 572 9.88 -18.89 -27.91
C GLY A 572 10.89 -19.98 -27.50
N GLY A 573 11.62 -19.76 -26.41
CA GLY A 573 12.59 -20.69 -25.86
C GLY A 573 11.95 -21.94 -25.24
N GLN A 574 12.82 -22.91 -24.93
CA GLN A 574 12.44 -24.21 -24.39
C GLN A 574 13.24 -24.53 -23.11
N LYS A 575 14.01 -23.59 -22.55
CA LYS A 575 14.94 -23.85 -21.44
C LYS A 575 14.19 -24.36 -20.20
N THR A 576 13.09 -23.70 -19.84
CA THR A 576 12.22 -24.06 -18.71
C THR A 576 11.57 -25.42 -18.94
N ARG A 577 11.05 -25.67 -20.14
CA ARG A 577 10.38 -26.93 -20.48
C ARG A 577 11.38 -28.10 -20.47
N ASN A 578 12.58 -27.90 -21.02
CA ASN A 578 13.66 -28.88 -21.04
C ASN A 578 14.17 -29.19 -19.64
N TYR A 579 14.34 -28.17 -18.80
CA TYR A 579 14.71 -28.34 -17.40
C TYR A 579 13.66 -29.20 -16.66
N TRP A 580 12.38 -28.85 -16.80
CA TRP A 580 11.30 -29.60 -16.17
C TRP A 580 11.25 -31.05 -16.65
N ASN A 581 11.34 -31.29 -17.97
CA ASN A 581 11.35 -32.65 -18.53
C ASN A 581 12.50 -33.49 -17.98
N CYS A 582 13.71 -32.90 -17.92
CA CYS A 582 14.88 -33.56 -17.36
C CYS A 582 14.66 -33.93 -15.89
N LEU A 583 14.21 -32.98 -15.07
CA LEU A 583 13.96 -33.23 -13.65
C LEU A 583 12.83 -34.26 -13.44
N ASN A 584 11.77 -34.19 -14.25
CA ASN A 584 10.68 -35.16 -14.22
C ASN A 584 11.19 -36.58 -14.50
N THR A 585 12.03 -36.77 -15.52
CA THR A 585 12.64 -38.08 -15.82
C THR A 585 13.46 -38.59 -14.64
N LEU A 586 14.27 -37.75 -14.02
CA LEU A 586 15.09 -38.10 -12.85
C LEU A 586 14.22 -38.50 -11.64
N ILE A 587 13.15 -37.75 -11.38
CA ILE A 587 12.20 -38.04 -10.29
C ILE A 587 11.46 -39.35 -10.54
N ASN A 588 10.98 -39.61 -11.77
CA ASN A 588 10.32 -40.87 -12.10
C ASN A 588 11.24 -42.09 -11.90
N GLN A 589 12.55 -41.92 -12.08
CA GLN A 589 13.53 -43.00 -11.92
C GLN A 589 13.92 -43.25 -10.45
N GLN A 590 14.11 -42.19 -9.66
CA GLN A 590 14.66 -42.33 -8.29
C GLN A 590 13.65 -42.08 -7.16
N LEU A 591 12.52 -41.42 -7.43
CA LEU A 591 11.45 -41.10 -6.48
C LEU A 591 10.04 -41.32 -7.12
N PRO A 592 9.73 -42.52 -7.62
CA PRO A 592 8.49 -42.77 -8.38
C PRO A 592 7.22 -42.50 -7.57
N ASN A 593 7.24 -42.75 -6.26
CA ASN A 593 6.13 -42.45 -5.33
C ASN A 593 5.81 -40.95 -5.21
N LYS A 594 6.70 -40.08 -5.68
CA LYS A 594 6.54 -38.62 -5.61
C LYS A 594 6.29 -37.97 -6.97
N ALA A 595 6.30 -38.73 -8.07
CA ALA A 595 6.16 -38.19 -9.42
C ALA A 595 4.84 -37.41 -9.64
N ASP A 596 3.71 -37.96 -9.18
CA ASP A 596 2.42 -37.27 -9.29
C ASP A 596 2.36 -35.99 -8.45
N THR A 597 2.98 -36.01 -7.26
CA THR A 597 3.08 -34.82 -6.40
C THR A 597 4.00 -33.77 -7.02
N PHE A 598 5.11 -34.18 -7.64
CA PHE A 598 5.99 -33.28 -8.38
C PHE A 598 5.21 -32.61 -9.53
N ALA A 599 4.51 -33.38 -10.36
CA ALA A 599 3.72 -32.86 -11.46
C ALA A 599 2.60 -31.92 -10.99
N SER A 600 1.89 -32.25 -9.92
CA SER A 600 0.83 -31.38 -9.39
C SER A 600 1.39 -30.06 -8.84
N ARG A 601 2.54 -30.08 -8.16
CA ARG A 601 3.18 -28.88 -7.59
C ARG A 601 3.92 -28.02 -8.60
N THR A 602 4.33 -28.57 -9.74
CA THR A 602 5.15 -27.85 -10.73
C THR A 602 4.49 -27.61 -12.07
N ARG A 603 3.54 -28.44 -12.51
CA ARG A 603 2.72 -28.26 -13.74
C ARG A 603 1.26 -27.98 -13.46
N GLY A 604 0.75 -28.45 -12.32
CA GLY A 604 -0.61 -28.18 -11.85
C GLY A 604 -0.77 -26.83 -11.16
N ARG A 605 0.33 -26.15 -10.83
CA ARG A 605 0.35 -24.89 -10.07
C ARG A 605 0.99 -23.76 -10.90
N PRO A 606 0.39 -22.56 -10.97
CA PRO A 606 0.98 -21.39 -11.63
C PRO A 606 2.13 -20.77 -10.81
N TYR A 607 2.89 -19.85 -11.40
CA TYR A 607 3.88 -19.03 -10.69
C TYR A 607 3.24 -18.14 -9.63
N GLN A 608 1.98 -17.75 -9.83
CA GLN A 608 1.26 -16.71 -9.08
C GLN A 608 1.90 -15.32 -9.28
N ILE A 609 2.47 -15.12 -10.47
CA ILE A 609 2.97 -13.83 -10.96
C ILE A 609 2.19 -13.55 -12.26
N PRO A 610 1.20 -12.63 -12.27
CA PRO A 610 0.25 -12.48 -13.37
C PRO A 610 0.88 -12.34 -14.76
N LYS A 611 1.97 -11.58 -14.87
CA LYS A 611 2.72 -11.41 -16.12
C LYS A 611 3.35 -12.72 -16.63
N VAL A 612 3.91 -13.52 -15.72
CA VAL A 612 4.56 -14.79 -16.06
C VAL A 612 3.51 -15.83 -16.43
N ASP A 613 2.44 -15.91 -15.64
CA ASP A 613 1.38 -16.90 -15.85
C ASP A 613 0.65 -16.71 -17.19
N ARG A 614 0.32 -15.47 -17.55
CA ARG A 614 -0.25 -15.15 -18.88
C ARG A 614 0.68 -15.50 -20.04
N GLN A 615 2.00 -15.35 -19.84
CA GLN A 615 2.98 -15.69 -20.88
C GLN A 615 3.15 -17.21 -21.03
N ILE A 616 3.05 -17.97 -19.93
CA ILE A 616 3.20 -19.43 -19.94
C ILE A 616 1.94 -20.11 -20.48
N ASN A 617 0.77 -19.70 -19.99
CA ASN A 617 -0.51 -20.35 -20.23
C ASN A 617 -1.62 -19.32 -20.49
N PRO A 618 -1.58 -18.62 -21.64
CA PRO A 618 -2.50 -17.53 -21.95
C PRO A 618 -3.97 -17.96 -22.00
N GLU A 619 -4.23 -19.24 -22.32
CA GLU A 619 -5.58 -19.81 -22.41
C GLU A 619 -6.01 -20.52 -21.11
N ASN A 620 -5.22 -20.44 -20.05
CA ASN A 620 -5.48 -21.07 -18.75
C ASN A 620 -5.85 -22.57 -18.87
N ARG A 621 -5.18 -23.31 -19.76
CA ARG A 621 -5.42 -24.74 -19.99
C ARG A 621 -4.81 -25.58 -18.87
N ASN A 622 -5.54 -26.57 -18.38
CA ASN A 622 -5.08 -27.45 -17.30
C ASN A 622 -3.76 -28.16 -17.66
N GLY A 623 -2.86 -28.22 -16.66
CA GLY A 623 -1.57 -28.90 -16.77
C GLY A 623 -0.56 -28.21 -17.66
N GLN A 624 -0.79 -26.98 -18.13
CA GLN A 624 0.17 -26.21 -18.93
C GLN A 624 1.00 -25.19 -18.14
N ASN A 625 0.73 -25.06 -16.84
CA ASN A 625 1.44 -24.14 -15.96
C ASN A 625 2.87 -24.62 -15.68
N PHE A 626 3.69 -23.71 -15.13
CA PHE A 626 4.96 -24.04 -14.48
C PHE A 626 5.01 -23.33 -13.13
N ASN A 627 5.81 -23.83 -12.18
CA ASN A 627 6.07 -23.17 -10.91
C ASN A 627 7.57 -23.16 -10.59
N GLY A 628 8.08 -22.03 -10.10
CA GLY A 628 9.51 -21.82 -9.85
C GLY A 628 10.09 -22.68 -8.72
N VAL A 629 9.25 -23.35 -7.92
CA VAL A 629 9.69 -24.28 -6.87
C VAL A 629 10.62 -25.39 -7.41
N MET A 630 10.48 -25.78 -8.68
CA MET A 630 11.32 -26.79 -9.33
C MET A 630 12.82 -26.45 -9.39
N PHE A 631 13.19 -25.18 -9.22
CA PHE A 631 14.59 -24.72 -9.20
C PHE A 631 15.22 -24.74 -7.79
N SER A 632 14.46 -25.13 -6.75
CA SER A 632 14.95 -25.19 -5.38
C SER A 632 14.67 -26.54 -4.73
N SER A 633 15.72 -27.31 -4.48
CA SER A 633 15.60 -28.61 -3.78
C SER A 633 14.96 -28.48 -2.39
N LYS A 634 15.29 -27.43 -1.64
CA LYS A 634 14.72 -27.18 -0.30
C LYS A 634 13.21 -26.94 -0.37
N TRP A 635 12.78 -25.99 -1.20
CA TRP A 635 11.36 -25.62 -1.28
C TRP A 635 10.53 -26.70 -1.97
N LEU A 636 11.11 -27.40 -2.94
CA LEU A 636 10.46 -28.53 -3.60
C LEU A 636 10.27 -29.71 -2.64
N ALA A 637 11.26 -30.00 -1.78
CA ALA A 637 11.12 -31.02 -0.74
C ALA A 637 9.97 -30.71 0.22
N ASP A 638 9.85 -29.44 0.64
CA ASP A 638 8.77 -28.97 1.51
C ASP A 638 7.39 -29.11 0.81
N ASP A 639 7.26 -28.67 -0.45
CA ASP A 639 6.00 -28.75 -1.23
C ASP A 639 5.57 -30.20 -1.56
N MET A 640 6.54 -31.10 -1.68
CA MET A 640 6.33 -32.53 -1.95
C MET A 640 6.21 -33.37 -0.66
N ASN A 641 6.29 -32.74 0.51
CA ASN A 641 6.27 -33.38 1.83
C ASN A 641 7.27 -34.55 1.90
N CYS A 642 8.52 -34.28 1.53
CA CYS A 642 9.61 -35.25 1.53
C CYS A 642 10.15 -35.49 2.95
N ASN A 643 10.47 -36.74 3.28
CA ASN A 643 11.23 -37.05 4.49
C ASN A 643 12.73 -36.71 4.31
N ALA A 644 13.54 -36.86 5.37
CA ALA A 644 14.96 -36.49 5.34
C ALA A 644 15.77 -37.24 4.26
N GLN A 645 15.49 -38.52 4.03
CA GLN A 645 16.17 -39.33 3.02
C GLN A 645 15.74 -38.92 1.60
N GLU A 646 14.43 -38.76 1.38
CA GLU A 646 13.88 -38.27 0.11
C GLU A 646 14.41 -36.88 -0.25
N THR A 647 14.56 -36.00 0.76
CA THR A 647 15.11 -34.64 0.59
C THR A 647 16.56 -34.67 0.14
N ALA A 648 17.38 -35.58 0.69
CA ALA A 648 18.76 -35.74 0.29
C ALA A 648 18.86 -36.23 -1.17
N THR A 649 18.05 -37.21 -1.56
CA THR A 649 17.97 -37.68 -2.96
C THR A 649 17.53 -36.54 -3.89
N LEU A 650 16.44 -35.85 -3.56
CA LEU A 650 15.89 -34.75 -4.37
C LEU A 650 16.91 -33.64 -4.59
N ARG A 651 17.74 -33.34 -3.59
CA ARG A 651 18.84 -32.37 -3.72
C ARG A 651 19.82 -32.77 -4.82
N SER A 652 20.26 -34.02 -4.84
CA SER A 652 21.14 -34.54 -5.90
C SER A 652 20.49 -34.47 -7.28
N LEU A 653 19.18 -34.78 -7.39
CA LEU A 653 18.45 -34.72 -8.66
C LEU A 653 18.35 -33.29 -9.20
N VAL A 654 18.06 -32.31 -8.35
CA VAL A 654 17.99 -30.89 -8.74
C VAL A 654 19.38 -30.38 -9.14
N GLU A 655 20.44 -30.75 -8.43
CA GLU A 655 21.81 -30.41 -8.79
C GLU A 655 22.21 -31.02 -10.15
N GLU A 656 21.82 -32.26 -10.43
CA GLU A 656 22.03 -32.90 -11.73
C GLU A 656 21.26 -32.18 -12.85
N ALA A 657 20.00 -31.81 -12.60
CA ALA A 657 19.19 -31.04 -13.55
C ALA A 657 19.80 -29.66 -13.85
N HIS A 658 20.32 -28.95 -12.85
CA HIS A 658 21.03 -27.67 -13.04
C HIS A 658 22.28 -27.84 -13.92
N LYS A 659 23.06 -28.90 -13.70
CA LYS A 659 24.25 -29.21 -14.53
C LYS A 659 23.86 -29.49 -15.98
N LYS A 660 22.84 -30.34 -16.20
CA LYS A 660 22.33 -30.66 -17.55
C LYS A 660 21.75 -29.44 -18.27
N ALA A 661 21.17 -28.49 -17.52
CA ALA A 661 20.64 -27.24 -18.06
C ALA A 661 21.69 -26.13 -18.25
N LYS A 662 22.96 -26.39 -17.91
CA LYS A 662 24.08 -25.44 -18.01
C LYS A 662 23.83 -24.13 -17.24
N PHE A 663 23.32 -24.20 -16.01
CA PHE A 663 23.18 -23.02 -15.16
C PHE A 663 24.47 -22.63 -14.39
N GLY A 664 25.54 -23.42 -14.56
CA GLY A 664 26.80 -23.22 -13.83
C GLY A 664 26.64 -23.49 -12.34
N GLU A 665 27.26 -22.67 -11.50
CA GLU A 665 27.13 -22.75 -10.03
C GLU A 665 25.88 -22.04 -9.48
N GLY A 666 25.08 -21.40 -10.35
CA GLY A 666 23.89 -20.65 -9.95
C GLY A 666 22.59 -21.37 -10.28
N SER A 667 21.50 -20.83 -9.75
CA SER A 667 20.13 -21.23 -10.06
C SER A 667 19.24 -20.00 -10.26
N PRO A 668 18.24 -20.08 -11.16
CA PRO A 668 17.17 -19.08 -11.28
C PRO A 668 16.47 -18.73 -9.96
N ALA A 669 16.49 -19.63 -8.97
CA ALA A 669 15.83 -19.43 -7.69
C ALA A 669 16.76 -18.93 -6.55
N ASP A 670 18.03 -18.59 -6.81
CA ASP A 670 18.98 -18.27 -5.74
C ASP A 670 18.75 -16.92 -5.06
N TRP A 671 18.38 -15.91 -5.83
CA TRP A 671 18.32 -14.52 -5.37
C TRP A 671 16.95 -13.91 -5.64
N TRP A 672 16.40 -13.30 -4.61
CA TRP A 672 15.15 -12.55 -4.68
C TRP A 672 15.29 -11.24 -3.95
N VAL A 673 14.36 -10.33 -4.22
CA VAL A 673 14.41 -8.95 -3.76
C VAL A 673 13.12 -8.58 -3.05
N ILE A 674 13.24 -7.82 -1.98
CA ILE A 674 12.14 -7.08 -1.37
C ILE A 674 12.51 -5.61 -1.25
N VAL A 675 11.58 -4.75 -1.69
CA VAL A 675 11.71 -3.30 -1.66
C VAL A 675 10.65 -2.74 -0.72
N LEU A 676 11.04 -1.81 0.14
CA LEU A 676 10.17 -0.99 0.96
C LEU A 676 10.47 0.48 0.65
N GLY A 677 9.48 1.21 0.15
CA GLY A 677 9.55 2.64 -0.09
C GLY A 677 8.58 3.41 0.78
N ASP A 678 8.96 4.63 1.15
CA ASP A 678 8.14 5.57 1.91
C ASP A 678 8.40 7.01 1.43
N GLY A 679 7.33 7.79 1.29
CA GLY A 679 7.37 9.15 0.78
C GLY A 679 7.98 10.15 1.75
N ASP A 680 8.92 10.97 1.26
CA ASP A 680 9.70 11.82 2.15
C ASP A 680 8.93 13.04 2.67
N GLY A 681 8.50 12.94 3.93
CA GLY A 681 7.98 14.09 4.68
C GLY A 681 6.51 14.38 4.40
N MET A 682 5.68 13.34 4.26
CA MET A 682 4.24 13.46 4.00
C MET A 682 3.51 14.37 4.98
N GLY A 683 3.86 14.36 6.27
CA GLY A 683 3.27 15.28 7.24
C GLY A 683 3.45 16.77 6.90
N LYS A 684 4.53 17.13 6.18
CA LYS A 684 4.77 18.51 5.70
C LYS A 684 3.97 18.85 4.43
N TYR A 685 3.61 17.85 3.63
CA TYR A 685 2.67 18.05 2.53
C TYR A 685 1.25 18.24 3.08
N VAL A 686 0.79 17.36 3.98
CA VAL A 686 -0.53 17.44 4.61
C VAL A 686 -0.76 18.78 5.32
N SER A 687 0.27 19.36 5.96
CA SER A 687 0.15 20.68 6.60
C SER A 687 0.28 21.87 5.64
N GLY A 688 0.69 21.65 4.39
CA GLY A 688 0.95 22.71 3.39
C GLY A 688 2.35 23.31 3.42
N LEU A 689 3.22 22.93 4.35
CA LEU A 689 4.58 23.47 4.47
C LEU A 689 5.47 23.22 3.23
N LYS A 690 5.17 22.18 2.45
CA LYS A 690 5.89 21.84 1.22
C LYS A 690 5.24 22.35 -0.07
N LEU A 691 4.14 23.09 0.00
CA LEU A 691 3.59 23.76 -1.18
C LEU A 691 4.57 24.83 -1.68
N LYS A 692 4.36 25.36 -2.88
CA LYS A 692 5.16 26.49 -3.39
C LYS A 692 4.48 27.83 -3.04
N LYS A 693 5.08 28.94 -3.47
CA LYS A 693 4.49 30.27 -3.36
C LYS A 693 3.31 30.43 -4.31
N TYR A 694 2.36 31.32 -4.01
CA TYR A 694 1.16 31.53 -4.84
C TYR A 694 1.48 31.79 -6.32
N LYS A 695 2.56 32.51 -6.63
CA LYS A 695 3.00 32.76 -8.01
C LYS A 695 3.16 31.51 -8.89
N GLU A 696 3.44 30.35 -8.29
CA GLU A 696 3.64 29.09 -9.02
C GLU A 696 2.29 28.45 -9.42
N TYR A 697 1.21 28.77 -8.70
CA TYR A 697 -0.13 28.20 -8.90
C TYR A 697 -1.10 29.16 -9.60
N LEU A 698 -0.87 30.46 -9.54
CA LEU A 698 -1.78 31.44 -10.14
C LEU A 698 -1.61 31.52 -11.66
N ILE A 699 -2.73 31.67 -12.36
CA ILE A 699 -2.74 32.10 -13.76
C ILE A 699 -2.99 33.61 -13.76
N THR A 700 -1.92 34.38 -13.97
CA THR A 700 -1.96 35.84 -13.90
C THR A 700 -2.94 36.45 -14.91
N ASP A 701 -3.11 35.83 -16.08
CA ASP A 701 -3.99 36.33 -17.13
C ASP A 701 -5.47 36.24 -16.74
N ALA A 702 -5.81 35.37 -15.78
CA ALA A 702 -7.14 35.20 -15.22
C ALA A 702 -7.55 36.31 -14.27
N ILE A 703 -6.59 37.08 -13.75
CA ILE A 703 -6.78 38.03 -12.66
C ILE A 703 -7.16 39.39 -13.24
N ALA A 704 -8.19 40.03 -12.69
CA ALA A 704 -8.60 41.37 -13.10
C ALA A 704 -7.48 42.40 -12.89
N GLU A 705 -7.31 43.32 -13.84
CA GLU A 705 -6.26 44.36 -13.79
C GLU A 705 -6.30 45.22 -12.51
N LYS A 706 -7.51 45.50 -11.98
CA LYS A 706 -7.67 46.23 -10.72
C LYS A 706 -6.93 45.56 -9.55
N VAL A 707 -6.86 44.23 -9.55
CA VAL A 707 -6.20 43.45 -8.49
C VAL A 707 -4.69 43.46 -8.70
N LYS A 708 -4.23 43.31 -9.95
CA LYS A 708 -2.80 43.36 -10.28
C LYS A 708 -2.16 44.69 -9.93
N ASN A 709 -2.93 45.78 -10.01
CA ASN A 709 -2.49 47.12 -9.66
C ASN A 709 -2.53 47.43 -8.15
N HIS A 710 -3.01 46.51 -7.31
CA HIS A 710 -3.01 46.68 -5.86
C HIS A 710 -1.58 46.62 -5.30
N GLN A 711 -1.23 47.51 -4.37
CA GLN A 711 0.13 47.64 -3.83
C GLN A 711 0.67 46.34 -3.20
N ASP A 712 -0.22 45.54 -2.60
CA ASP A 712 0.13 44.29 -1.89
C ASP A 712 0.10 43.04 -2.79
N TYR A 713 -0.21 43.17 -4.09
CA TYR A 713 -0.24 42.03 -5.02
C TYR A 713 1.12 41.31 -5.15
N PRO A 714 2.27 42.01 -5.25
CA PRO A 714 3.58 41.37 -5.25
C PRO A 714 3.87 40.56 -3.98
N ASP A 715 3.38 41.02 -2.82
CA ASP A 715 3.56 40.33 -1.55
C ASP A 715 2.74 39.05 -1.51
N LEU A 716 1.50 39.05 -2.02
CA LEU A 716 0.71 37.82 -2.17
C LEU A 716 1.42 36.78 -3.04
N LEU A 717 2.02 37.20 -4.16
CA LEU A 717 2.78 36.31 -5.03
C LEU A 717 4.01 35.69 -4.33
N ALA A 718 4.58 36.40 -3.36
CA ALA A 718 5.72 35.96 -2.57
C ALA A 718 5.31 35.06 -1.38
N THR A 719 4.05 35.10 -0.96
CA THR A 719 3.48 34.30 0.13
C THR A 719 3.40 32.82 -0.23
N GLN A 720 3.65 31.97 0.77
CA GLN A 720 3.52 30.53 0.68
C GLN A 720 2.04 30.12 0.51
N LYS A 721 1.71 29.30 -0.49
CA LYS A 721 0.34 28.81 -0.65
C LYS A 721 -0.08 27.95 0.54
N ARG A 722 -1.29 28.17 1.03
CA ARG A 722 -1.89 27.39 2.13
C ARG A 722 -2.48 26.08 1.63
N MET A 723 -2.51 25.07 2.50
CA MET A 723 -3.25 23.83 2.25
C MET A 723 -4.73 24.02 2.56
N GLY A 724 -5.58 23.91 1.54
CA GLY A 724 -7.03 23.89 1.68
C GLY A 724 -7.65 22.49 1.62
N PRO A 725 -8.95 22.38 1.93
CA PRO A 725 -9.69 21.13 1.84
C PRO A 725 -9.56 20.45 0.48
N ALA A 726 -9.67 21.21 -0.60
CA ALA A 726 -9.72 20.72 -1.95
C ALA A 726 -8.32 20.36 -2.49
N THR A 727 -7.28 21.14 -2.16
CA THR A 727 -5.87 20.75 -2.40
C THR A 727 -5.52 19.47 -1.64
N HIS A 728 -6.02 19.29 -0.42
CA HIS A 728 -5.78 18.08 0.37
C HIS A 728 -6.41 16.84 -0.30
N VAL A 729 -7.62 16.97 -0.87
CA VAL A 729 -8.20 15.88 -1.68
C VAL A 729 -7.35 15.60 -2.93
N GLY A 730 -6.78 16.63 -3.57
CA GLY A 730 -5.81 16.47 -4.66
C GLY A 730 -4.57 15.67 -4.24
N LEU A 731 -4.02 15.93 -3.04
CA LEU A 731 -2.96 15.13 -2.45
C LEU A 731 -3.39 13.67 -2.23
N ASN A 732 -4.57 13.45 -1.66
CA ASN A 732 -5.10 12.09 -1.47
C ASN A 732 -5.31 11.36 -2.79
N ARG A 733 -5.66 12.09 -3.86
CA ARG A 733 -5.78 11.55 -5.21
C ARG A 733 -4.44 11.12 -5.79
N ALA A 734 -3.39 11.93 -5.61
CA ALA A 734 -2.02 11.56 -5.99
C ALA A 734 -1.54 10.29 -5.29
N LEU A 735 -1.75 10.21 -3.97
CA LEU A 735 -1.41 9.04 -3.19
C LEU A 735 -2.17 7.79 -3.65
N LEU A 736 -3.46 7.93 -3.98
CA LEU A 736 -4.30 6.81 -4.43
C LEU A 736 -3.97 6.36 -5.86
N ASP A 737 -3.78 7.28 -6.81
CA ASP A 737 -3.40 6.92 -8.18
C ASP A 737 -2.02 6.27 -8.19
N PHE A 738 -1.07 6.77 -7.41
CA PHE A 738 0.23 6.14 -7.22
C PHE A 738 0.10 4.74 -6.62
N SER A 739 -0.50 4.60 -5.43
CA SER A 739 -0.49 3.34 -4.67
C SER A 739 -1.37 2.26 -5.29
N ASN A 740 -2.54 2.61 -5.81
CA ASN A 740 -3.55 1.63 -6.25
C ASN A 740 -3.53 1.40 -7.77
N ARG A 741 -2.90 2.27 -8.56
CA ARG A 741 -2.87 2.16 -10.03
C ARG A 741 -1.46 1.99 -10.56
N LEU A 742 -0.58 2.97 -10.31
CA LEU A 742 0.78 2.96 -10.85
C LEU A 742 1.63 1.83 -10.24
N VAL A 743 1.66 1.68 -8.91
CA VAL A 743 2.48 0.65 -8.25
C VAL A 743 2.08 -0.78 -8.67
N PRO A 744 0.78 -1.18 -8.70
CA PRO A 744 0.39 -2.49 -9.19
C PRO A 744 0.75 -2.71 -10.66
N TYR A 745 0.54 -1.72 -11.52
CA TYR A 745 0.94 -1.81 -12.92
C TYR A 745 2.46 -1.99 -13.07
N LEU A 746 3.25 -1.14 -12.41
CA LEU A 746 4.71 -1.25 -12.45
C LEU A 746 5.17 -2.62 -11.95
N THR A 747 4.65 -3.05 -10.80
CA THR A 747 5.12 -4.26 -10.13
C THR A 747 4.68 -5.54 -10.85
N GLU A 748 3.42 -5.63 -11.28
CA GLU A 748 2.79 -6.90 -11.71
C GLU A 748 2.56 -6.99 -13.23
N GLU A 749 2.51 -5.86 -13.95
CA GLU A 749 2.30 -5.80 -15.41
C GLU A 749 3.59 -5.45 -16.17
N ARG A 750 4.33 -4.44 -15.71
CA ARG A 750 5.60 -4.01 -16.33
C ARG A 750 6.78 -4.89 -15.91
N TYR A 751 6.89 -5.26 -14.64
CA TYR A 751 7.91 -6.17 -14.12
C TYR A 751 7.30 -7.51 -13.70
N CYS A 752 8.14 -8.51 -13.38
CA CYS A 752 7.71 -9.84 -12.97
C CYS A 752 7.60 -9.94 -11.43
N GLY A 753 6.99 -8.93 -10.81
CA GLY A 753 6.89 -8.76 -9.37
C GLY A 753 5.53 -9.10 -8.77
N LYS A 754 5.43 -8.94 -7.46
CA LYS A 754 4.17 -8.96 -6.72
C LYS A 754 4.12 -7.84 -5.68
N VAL A 755 3.00 -7.12 -5.62
CA VAL A 755 2.77 -6.12 -4.55
C VAL A 755 2.40 -6.86 -3.27
N VAL A 756 3.06 -6.52 -2.17
CA VAL A 756 2.71 -7.00 -0.83
C VAL A 756 1.78 -6.01 -0.13
N TYR A 757 2.15 -4.74 -0.21
CA TYR A 757 1.42 -3.62 0.36
C TYR A 757 1.69 -2.37 -0.49
N SER A 758 0.67 -1.57 -0.73
CA SER A 758 0.81 -0.30 -1.42
C SER A 758 -0.32 0.62 -0.96
N GLY A 759 -0.07 1.44 0.05
CA GLY A 759 -1.07 2.29 0.67
C GLY A 759 -0.59 3.73 0.81
N GLY A 760 -1.04 4.60 -0.08
CA GLY A 760 -0.60 5.99 -0.12
C GLY A 760 0.86 6.11 -0.56
N ASP A 761 1.73 6.53 0.34
CA ASP A 761 3.16 6.73 0.07
C ASP A 761 4.02 5.51 0.38
N ASP A 762 3.52 4.58 1.20
CA ASP A 762 4.21 3.35 1.59
C ASP A 762 4.02 2.26 0.52
N VAL A 763 5.13 1.75 -0.01
CA VAL A 763 5.16 0.70 -1.03
C VAL A 763 6.01 -0.46 -0.57
N MET A 764 5.50 -1.68 -0.72
CA MET A 764 6.25 -2.90 -0.49
C MET A 764 6.01 -3.91 -1.59
N ALA A 765 7.09 -4.29 -2.29
CA ALA A 765 7.04 -5.19 -3.42
C ALA A 765 8.15 -6.24 -3.34
N VAL A 766 7.85 -7.43 -3.88
CA VAL A 766 8.82 -8.51 -4.07
C VAL A 766 9.06 -8.77 -5.54
N LEU A 767 10.32 -8.93 -5.92
CA LEU A 767 10.77 -8.94 -7.32
C LEU A 767 11.87 -9.98 -7.54
N PRO A 768 12.04 -10.51 -8.76
CA PRO A 768 13.27 -11.16 -9.16
C PRO A 768 14.42 -10.14 -9.20
N LEU A 769 15.66 -10.60 -8.96
CA LEU A 769 16.83 -9.72 -8.96
C LEU A 769 16.97 -8.92 -10.26
N ALA A 770 16.71 -9.56 -11.41
CA ALA A 770 16.83 -8.95 -12.73
C ALA A 770 15.95 -7.70 -12.94
N ASP A 771 14.84 -7.59 -12.21
CA ASP A 771 13.90 -6.47 -12.35
C ASP A 771 14.20 -5.29 -11.44
N LEU A 772 15.06 -5.48 -10.43
CA LEU A 772 15.25 -4.52 -9.34
C LEU A 772 15.52 -3.11 -9.85
N LEU A 773 16.52 -2.92 -10.73
CA LEU A 773 16.94 -1.56 -11.10
C LEU A 773 15.93 -0.85 -12.00
N GLY A 774 15.37 -1.55 -13.00
CA GLY A 774 14.29 -1.00 -13.82
C GLY A 774 13.09 -0.60 -12.96
N TYR A 775 12.75 -1.46 -11.99
CA TYR A 775 11.69 -1.19 -11.03
C TYR A 775 11.97 0.04 -10.17
N LEU A 776 13.15 0.17 -9.54
CA LEU A 776 13.48 1.32 -8.70
C LEU A 776 13.41 2.64 -9.48
N ARG A 777 13.91 2.65 -10.72
CA ARG A 777 13.87 3.83 -11.59
C ARG A 777 12.43 4.18 -11.96
N SER A 778 11.63 3.20 -12.40
CA SER A 778 10.23 3.39 -12.74
C SER A 778 9.39 3.86 -11.54
N LEU A 779 9.59 3.25 -10.36
CA LEU A 779 8.86 3.57 -9.14
C LEU A 779 9.12 5.02 -8.70
N ARG A 780 10.39 5.44 -8.70
CA ARG A 780 10.76 6.82 -8.33
C ARG A 780 10.24 7.80 -9.37
N ALA A 781 10.41 7.51 -10.66
CA ALA A 781 9.92 8.38 -11.72
C ALA A 781 8.38 8.55 -11.67
N ALA A 782 7.65 7.48 -11.35
CA ALA A 782 6.20 7.54 -11.15
C ALA A 782 5.79 8.37 -9.92
N TRP A 783 6.63 8.44 -8.90
CA TRP A 783 6.37 9.23 -7.69
C TRP A 783 6.57 10.73 -7.94
N CYS A 784 7.68 11.13 -8.56
CA CYS A 784 8.05 12.53 -8.78
C CYS A 784 7.62 13.13 -10.13
N ALA A 785 6.96 12.35 -10.98
CA ALA A 785 6.68 12.68 -12.38
C ALA A 785 7.90 12.87 -13.29
N ASP A 786 9.04 12.24 -12.96
CA ASP A 786 10.20 12.23 -13.85
C ASP A 786 9.94 11.39 -15.11
N PRO A 787 10.72 11.61 -16.20
CA PRO A 787 10.59 10.84 -17.44
C PRO A 787 10.59 9.33 -17.20
N ASP A 788 9.56 8.65 -17.73
CA ASP A 788 9.43 7.20 -17.63
C ASP A 788 10.60 6.50 -18.35
N PRO A 789 11.42 5.69 -17.63
CA PRO A 789 12.53 4.95 -18.22
C PRO A 789 12.15 4.04 -19.38
N GLU A 790 10.94 3.47 -19.35
CA GLU A 790 10.42 2.56 -20.38
C GLU A 790 9.56 3.29 -21.44
N GLN A 791 9.40 4.61 -21.30
CA GLN A 791 8.71 5.49 -22.24
C GLN A 791 7.23 5.14 -22.54
N GLU A 792 6.54 4.40 -21.67
CA GLU A 792 5.12 4.07 -21.81
C GLU A 792 4.21 5.25 -21.41
N PHE A 793 4.71 6.16 -20.56
CA PHE A 793 3.99 7.34 -20.06
C PHE A 793 4.57 8.66 -20.59
N SER A 794 3.71 9.67 -20.76
CA SER A 794 4.11 11.08 -20.83
C SER A 794 4.01 11.72 -19.44
N THR A 795 4.82 12.76 -19.21
CA THR A 795 4.99 13.39 -17.88
C THR A 795 4.48 14.83 -17.80
N GLU A 796 3.57 15.19 -18.71
CA GLU A 796 3.08 16.57 -18.85
C GLU A 796 2.37 17.07 -17.57
N GLY A 797 2.83 18.20 -17.04
CA GLY A 797 2.25 18.88 -15.89
C GLY A 797 2.36 18.16 -14.55
N GLY A 798 3.29 17.23 -14.38
CA GLY A 798 3.41 16.47 -13.14
C GLY A 798 2.49 15.25 -13.05
N TYR A 799 1.89 14.84 -14.17
CA TYR A 799 1.03 13.66 -14.28
C TYR A 799 1.70 12.59 -15.13
N TRP A 800 1.41 11.32 -14.84
CA TRP A 800 1.76 10.22 -15.73
C TRP A 800 0.55 9.85 -16.58
N THR A 801 0.63 10.03 -17.90
CA THR A 801 -0.44 9.67 -18.84
C THR A 801 0.02 8.54 -19.76
N PRO A 802 -0.66 7.39 -19.83
CA PRO A 802 -0.35 6.33 -20.78
C PRO A 802 -0.40 6.84 -22.22
N LYS A 803 0.68 6.63 -22.99
CA LYS A 803 0.72 6.99 -24.42
C LYS A 803 -0.22 6.11 -25.25
N GLN A 804 -0.36 4.86 -24.85
CA GLN A 804 -1.24 3.85 -25.45
C GLN A 804 -2.10 3.17 -24.38
N SER A 805 -3.06 2.35 -24.82
CA SER A 805 -3.84 1.51 -23.89
C SER A 805 -2.91 0.47 -23.27
N LEU A 806 -2.82 0.48 -21.94
CA LEU A 806 -2.01 -0.45 -21.16
C LEU A 806 -2.95 -1.39 -20.40
N GLN A 807 -2.61 -2.67 -20.34
CA GLN A 807 -3.44 -3.64 -19.63
C GLN A 807 -3.56 -3.28 -18.14
N GLY A 808 -4.78 -3.28 -17.61
CA GLY A 808 -5.05 -2.92 -16.21
C GLY A 808 -5.01 -1.42 -15.89
N LEU A 809 -4.73 -0.56 -16.88
CA LEU A 809 -4.75 0.91 -16.72
C LEU A 809 -5.64 1.58 -17.77
N GLN A 810 -6.52 2.46 -17.30
CA GLN A 810 -7.31 3.34 -18.15
C GLN A 810 -6.39 4.40 -18.79
N LYS A 811 -6.66 4.77 -20.05
CA LYS A 811 -5.92 5.84 -20.73
C LYS A 811 -6.38 7.23 -20.25
N ARG A 812 -5.85 7.66 -19.10
CA ARG A 812 -6.09 8.98 -18.48
C ARG A 812 -4.83 9.52 -17.80
N PRO A 813 -4.76 10.81 -17.47
CA PRO A 813 -3.74 11.30 -16.54
C PRO A 813 -3.92 10.68 -15.15
N TYR A 814 -2.83 10.15 -14.60
CA TYR A 814 -2.71 9.70 -13.23
C TYR A 814 -1.95 10.74 -12.41
N PHE A 815 -2.50 11.07 -11.24
CA PHE A 815 -1.86 12.00 -10.33
C PHE A 815 -0.59 11.37 -9.74
N THR A 816 0.49 12.14 -9.71
CA THR A 816 1.72 11.81 -8.99
C THR A 816 1.94 12.83 -7.88
N MET A 817 3.03 12.75 -7.11
CA MET A 817 3.37 13.83 -6.19
C MET A 817 3.97 15.06 -6.90
N GLY A 818 4.43 14.88 -8.14
CA GLY A 818 5.02 15.91 -8.98
C GLY A 818 6.44 16.32 -8.58
N ASP A 819 6.96 17.30 -9.30
CA ASP A 819 8.31 17.84 -9.15
C ASP A 819 8.66 18.21 -7.69
N GLY A 820 9.87 17.82 -7.26
CA GLY A 820 10.40 18.05 -5.93
C GLY A 820 9.98 17.03 -4.86
N ALA A 821 9.12 16.06 -5.19
CA ALA A 821 8.81 14.94 -4.31
C ALA A 821 9.90 13.87 -4.36
N THR A 822 10.30 13.36 -3.19
CA THR A 822 11.31 12.30 -3.08
C THR A 822 10.77 11.12 -2.28
N MET A 823 11.42 9.96 -2.44
CA MET A 823 11.05 8.72 -1.78
C MET A 823 12.32 8.01 -1.30
N SER A 824 12.32 7.58 -0.03
CA SER A 824 13.41 6.79 0.54
C SER A 824 13.09 5.31 0.45
N LEU A 825 14.06 4.49 0.04
CA LEU A 825 13.90 3.07 -0.24
C LEU A 825 14.87 2.21 0.58
N GLY A 826 14.33 1.24 1.31
CA GLY A 826 15.07 0.09 1.81
C GLY A 826 14.97 -1.07 0.82
N ILE A 827 16.09 -1.62 0.40
CA ILE A 827 16.16 -2.74 -0.55
C ILE A 827 16.95 -3.87 0.08
N VAL A 828 16.35 -5.06 0.16
CA VAL A 828 17.05 -6.28 0.59
C VAL A 828 17.10 -7.29 -0.54
N ILE A 829 18.31 -7.72 -0.87
CA ILE A 829 18.59 -8.80 -1.82
C ILE A 829 19.03 -10.01 -1.00
N ALA A 830 18.21 -11.05 -0.97
CA ALA A 830 18.43 -12.19 -0.10
C ALA A 830 18.67 -13.46 -0.90
N HIS A 831 19.64 -14.26 -0.44
CA HIS A 831 19.79 -15.62 -0.90
C HIS A 831 18.62 -16.49 -0.39
N LYS A 832 18.18 -17.48 -1.19
CA LYS A 832 17.05 -18.38 -0.88
C LYS A 832 17.14 -19.14 0.45
N SER A 833 18.35 -19.26 1.02
CA SER A 833 18.56 -19.91 2.31
C SER A 833 18.23 -19.02 3.52
N VAL A 834 18.16 -17.69 3.33
CA VAL A 834 17.96 -16.72 4.42
C VAL A 834 16.50 -16.76 4.89
N PRO A 835 16.23 -16.89 6.21
CA PRO A 835 14.87 -16.85 6.73
C PRO A 835 14.17 -15.50 6.51
N LEU A 836 12.88 -15.54 6.15
CA LEU A 836 12.06 -14.34 5.91
C LEU A 836 12.09 -13.33 7.08
N PRO A 837 12.00 -13.73 8.38
CA PRO A 837 12.06 -12.78 9.48
C PRO A 837 13.34 -11.93 9.49
N THR A 838 14.49 -12.55 9.20
CA THR A 838 15.79 -11.87 9.10
C THR A 838 15.82 -10.88 7.94
N VAL A 839 15.23 -11.25 6.81
CA VAL A 839 15.10 -10.36 5.64
C VAL A 839 14.24 -9.16 5.96
N LEU A 840 13.09 -9.37 6.61
CA LEU A 840 12.16 -8.31 6.97
C LEU A 840 12.77 -7.34 8.01
N GLU A 841 13.43 -7.85 9.04
CA GLU A 841 14.16 -7.01 10.01
C GLU A 841 15.23 -6.15 9.33
N SER A 842 15.99 -6.75 8.42
CA SER A 842 16.99 -6.05 7.61
C SER A 842 16.37 -4.96 6.74
N LEU A 843 15.18 -5.21 6.17
CA LEU A 843 14.44 -4.29 5.31
C LEU A 843 13.98 -3.04 6.06
N TRP A 844 13.35 -3.19 7.22
CA TRP A 844 12.93 -2.04 8.02
C TRP A 844 14.11 -1.22 8.53
N THR A 845 15.21 -1.89 8.90
CA THR A 845 16.45 -1.19 9.27
C THR A 845 16.98 -0.39 8.08
N ALA A 846 17.01 -1.00 6.89
CA ALA A 846 17.50 -0.35 5.67
C ALA A 846 16.70 0.91 5.33
N GLU A 847 15.37 0.86 5.44
CA GLU A 847 14.50 2.00 5.15
C GLU A 847 14.57 3.08 6.25
N LYS A 848 14.22 2.72 7.49
CA LYS A 848 13.99 3.67 8.58
C LYS A 848 15.28 4.24 9.17
N ASP A 849 16.27 3.38 9.40
CA ASP A 849 17.48 3.72 10.16
C ASP A 849 18.65 4.08 9.25
N ARG A 850 18.55 3.80 7.93
CA ARG A 850 19.60 4.10 6.96
C ARG A 850 19.12 5.06 5.87
N ALA A 851 18.21 4.64 4.98
CA ALA A 851 17.77 5.43 3.82
C ALA A 851 17.18 6.79 4.23
N LYS A 852 16.22 6.82 5.16
CA LYS A 852 15.62 8.06 5.69
C LYS A 852 16.57 8.92 6.52
N LYS A 853 17.72 8.38 6.94
CA LYS A 853 18.73 9.09 7.73
C LYS A 853 19.79 9.76 6.85
N LEU A 854 19.81 9.50 5.55
CA LEU A 854 20.59 10.31 4.62
C LEU A 854 20.14 11.76 4.69
N TYR A 855 21.10 12.68 4.59
CA TYR A 855 20.81 14.11 4.68
C TYR A 855 19.86 14.54 3.55
N GLY A 856 18.79 15.25 3.93
CA GLY A 856 17.71 15.61 3.02
C GLY A 856 16.87 14.42 2.52
N LYS A 857 16.98 13.23 3.14
CA LYS A 857 16.29 11.98 2.76
C LYS A 857 16.63 11.54 1.33
N ASP A 858 15.66 11.14 0.50
CA ASP A 858 15.85 10.64 -0.88
C ASP A 858 16.94 9.56 -0.94
N GLY A 859 16.89 8.63 0.01
CA GLY A 859 17.95 7.65 0.23
C GLY A 859 17.61 6.28 -0.34
N LEU A 860 18.59 5.57 -0.89
CA LEU A 860 18.48 4.15 -1.21
C LEU A 860 19.48 3.37 -0.38
N CYS A 861 19.00 2.38 0.39
CA CYS A 861 19.83 1.47 1.16
C CYS A 861 19.70 0.06 0.60
N PHE A 862 20.77 -0.44 -0.04
CA PHE A 862 20.87 -1.80 -0.53
C PHE A 862 21.53 -2.69 0.52
N ARG A 863 20.88 -3.79 0.90
CA ARG A 863 21.44 -4.82 1.77
C ARG A 863 21.41 -6.18 1.08
N VAL A 864 22.59 -6.71 0.75
CA VAL A 864 22.74 -8.07 0.21
C VAL A 864 23.04 -9.02 1.35
N ILE A 865 22.18 -10.03 1.56
CA ILE A 865 22.34 -11.06 2.59
C ILE A 865 22.72 -12.39 1.93
N TYR A 866 23.96 -12.82 2.14
CA TYR A 866 24.49 -14.05 1.58
C TYR A 866 24.04 -15.28 2.39
N GLY A 867 24.11 -16.47 1.78
CA GLY A 867 23.75 -17.72 2.44
C GLY A 867 24.62 -18.06 3.66
N SER A 868 25.82 -17.47 3.76
CA SER A 868 26.71 -17.58 4.94
C SER A 868 26.27 -16.71 6.13
N GLY A 869 25.29 -15.82 5.94
CA GLY A 869 24.89 -14.81 6.93
C GLY A 869 25.63 -13.47 6.80
N ASN A 870 26.67 -13.38 5.96
CA ASN A 870 27.34 -12.11 5.70
C ASN A 870 26.37 -11.11 5.06
N THR A 871 26.55 -9.82 5.38
CA THR A 871 25.73 -8.74 4.83
C THR A 871 26.62 -7.66 4.21
N LEU A 872 26.33 -7.28 2.97
CA LEU A 872 26.87 -6.09 2.32
C LEU A 872 25.81 -4.99 2.36
N GLU A 873 26.14 -3.82 2.92
CA GLU A 873 25.26 -2.64 2.95
C GLU A 873 25.88 -1.52 2.10
N ALA A 874 25.09 -0.95 1.20
CA ALA A 874 25.48 0.17 0.34
C ALA A 874 24.41 1.27 0.34
N LEU A 875 24.83 2.53 0.47
CA LEU A 875 23.95 3.69 0.58
C LEU A 875 24.15 4.62 -0.61
N MET A 876 23.07 4.94 -1.32
CA MET A 876 23.09 5.80 -2.50
C MET A 876 22.07 6.92 -2.34
N LYS A 877 22.46 8.16 -2.69
CA LYS A 877 21.50 9.25 -2.86
C LYS A 877 20.66 9.00 -4.12
N GLY A 878 19.37 9.25 -4.06
CA GLY A 878 18.44 8.96 -5.13
C GLY A 878 18.79 9.60 -6.48
N GLU A 879 19.19 10.86 -6.51
CA GLU A 879 19.63 11.54 -7.74
C GLU A 879 20.81 10.84 -8.48
N LEU A 880 21.55 9.95 -7.80
CA LEU A 880 22.66 9.22 -8.38
C LEU A 880 22.25 7.92 -9.08
N LEU A 881 21.00 7.47 -8.94
CA LEU A 881 20.54 6.17 -9.43
C LEU A 881 20.60 6.06 -10.97
N ASP A 882 20.08 7.05 -11.69
CA ASP A 882 20.09 7.04 -13.17
C ASP A 882 21.52 7.16 -13.71
N LEU A 883 22.35 8.00 -13.09
CA LEU A 883 23.76 8.13 -13.43
C LEU A 883 24.53 6.83 -13.20
N TRP A 884 24.21 6.11 -12.12
CA TRP A 884 24.79 4.80 -11.84
C TRP A 884 24.34 3.77 -12.88
N TRP A 885 23.06 3.77 -13.25
CA TRP A 885 22.53 2.88 -14.28
C TRP A 885 23.21 3.08 -15.64
N ASN A 886 23.55 4.33 -16.00
CA ASN A 886 24.16 4.64 -17.29
C ASN A 886 25.45 3.88 -17.60
N PHE A 887 26.28 3.54 -16.60
CA PHE A 887 27.47 2.71 -16.81
C PHE A 887 27.26 1.22 -16.46
N MET A 888 26.21 0.89 -15.71
CA MET A 888 25.91 -0.49 -15.31
C MET A 888 25.06 -1.25 -16.33
N GLN A 889 24.38 -0.54 -17.22
CA GLN A 889 23.42 -1.14 -18.15
C GLN A 889 24.04 -1.99 -19.26
N TYR A 890 25.34 -1.86 -19.53
CA TYR A 890 26.02 -2.51 -20.66
C TYR A 890 26.25 -4.01 -20.42
N ASP A 891 25.89 -4.83 -21.42
CA ASP A 891 25.67 -6.27 -21.27
C ASP A 891 26.88 -7.16 -21.61
N GLN A 892 27.93 -6.63 -22.21
CA GLN A 892 28.97 -7.47 -22.85
C GLN A 892 30.29 -7.58 -22.08
N GLN A 893 30.48 -6.79 -21.02
CA GLN A 893 31.73 -6.78 -20.25
C GLN A 893 31.49 -7.12 -18.78
N ASP A 894 32.25 -8.10 -18.27
CA ASP A 894 32.32 -8.37 -16.83
C ASP A 894 33.27 -7.35 -16.16
N LEU A 895 32.65 -6.39 -15.46
CA LEU A 895 33.30 -5.29 -14.75
C LEU A 895 33.47 -5.59 -13.26
N SER A 896 33.06 -6.77 -12.78
CA SER A 896 33.04 -7.11 -11.35
C SER A 896 34.42 -6.97 -10.71
N ALA A 897 35.46 -7.49 -11.38
CA ALA A 897 36.84 -7.41 -10.91
C ALA A 897 37.37 -5.96 -10.84
N LEU A 898 36.94 -5.09 -11.78
CA LEU A 898 37.30 -3.67 -11.78
C LEU A 898 36.65 -2.97 -10.59
N PHE A 899 35.36 -3.19 -10.34
CA PHE A 899 34.65 -2.56 -9.23
C PHE A 899 35.19 -3.00 -7.86
N TYR A 900 35.56 -4.27 -7.68
CA TYR A 900 36.23 -4.72 -6.46
C TYR A 900 37.58 -4.00 -6.26
N ARG A 901 38.37 -3.86 -7.31
CA ARG A 901 39.64 -3.13 -7.24
C ARG A 901 39.42 -1.68 -6.86
N LEU A 902 38.49 -0.98 -7.54
CA LEU A 902 38.17 0.41 -7.22
C LEU A 902 37.70 0.55 -5.77
N ALA A 903 36.89 -0.38 -5.27
CA ALA A 903 36.44 -0.40 -3.87
C ALA A 903 37.59 -0.56 -2.85
N GLU A 904 38.67 -1.24 -3.21
CA GLU A 904 39.83 -1.44 -2.35
C GLU A 904 40.87 -0.33 -2.46
N GLU A 905 41.14 0.15 -3.67
CA GLU A 905 42.21 1.10 -3.97
C GLU A 905 41.79 2.56 -3.75
N LEU A 906 40.56 2.96 -4.11
CA LEU A 906 40.14 4.37 -3.99
C LEU A 906 40.25 4.92 -2.56
N PRO A 907 39.74 4.23 -1.51
CA PRO A 907 39.85 4.74 -0.13
C PRO A 907 41.29 4.84 0.39
N ARG A 908 42.26 4.21 -0.30
CA ARG A 908 43.69 4.27 0.07
C ARG A 908 44.43 5.41 -0.66
N HIS A 909 43.88 5.92 -1.75
CA HIS A 909 44.58 6.83 -2.66
C HIS A 909 43.92 8.20 -2.80
N ALA A 910 42.66 8.36 -2.39
CA ALA A 910 41.94 9.62 -2.44
C ALA A 910 40.98 9.76 -1.26
N CYS A 911 40.70 11.02 -0.90
CA CYS A 911 39.68 11.41 0.06
C CYS A 911 38.69 12.38 -0.59
N VAL A 912 37.55 12.61 0.06
CA VAL A 912 36.55 13.58 -0.41
C VAL A 912 37.12 15.00 -0.33
N THR A 913 37.14 15.71 -1.47
CA THR A 913 37.69 17.08 -1.58
C THR A 913 36.69 18.08 -2.17
N GLU A 914 36.93 19.38 -1.95
CA GLU A 914 36.09 20.47 -2.48
C GLU A 914 36.17 20.61 -4.01
N SER A 915 37.40 20.62 -4.55
CA SER A 915 37.67 21.06 -5.92
C SER A 915 38.66 20.20 -6.69
N ASP A 916 39.45 19.37 -6.01
CA ASP A 916 40.54 18.64 -6.64
C ASP A 916 40.09 17.38 -7.39
N ARG A 917 38.83 16.94 -7.18
CA ARG A 917 38.20 15.76 -7.79
C ARG A 917 39.12 14.54 -7.70
N LEU A 918 39.69 14.33 -6.50
CA LEU A 918 40.75 13.34 -6.31
C LEU A 918 40.25 11.92 -6.58
N LEU A 919 38.99 11.62 -6.26
CA LEU A 919 38.41 10.31 -6.53
C LEU A 919 38.32 10.02 -8.03
N ARG A 920 37.90 11.02 -8.84
CA ARG A 920 37.89 10.91 -10.29
C ARG A 920 39.29 10.66 -10.85
N LYS A 921 40.28 11.46 -10.43
CA LYS A 921 41.68 11.33 -10.90
C LYS A 921 42.29 9.98 -10.50
N ALA A 922 42.08 9.55 -9.26
CA ALA A 922 42.55 8.26 -8.77
C ALA A 922 41.90 7.10 -9.54
N ALA A 923 40.58 7.14 -9.74
CA ALA A 923 39.86 6.13 -10.51
C ALA A 923 40.39 6.03 -11.94
N GLN A 924 40.64 7.17 -12.60
CA GLN A 924 41.20 7.21 -13.94
C GLN A 924 42.56 6.50 -14.04
N VAL A 925 43.44 6.71 -13.05
CA VAL A 925 44.74 6.03 -12.99
C VAL A 925 44.57 4.53 -12.75
N ILE A 926 43.68 4.13 -11.83
CA ILE A 926 43.44 2.72 -11.48
C ILE A 926 42.87 1.94 -12.67
N ILE A 927 41.94 2.53 -13.41
CA ILE A 927 41.34 1.95 -14.62
C ILE A 927 42.43 1.74 -15.69
N ASN A 928 43.31 2.72 -15.90
CA ASN A 928 44.32 2.69 -16.96
C ASN A 928 45.54 1.78 -16.66
N ARG A 929 45.65 1.18 -15.47
CA ARG A 929 46.80 0.33 -15.07
C ARG A 929 46.83 -1.07 -15.72
N ARG A 930 45.79 -1.50 -16.44
CA ARG A 930 45.68 -2.86 -17.02
C ARG A 930 45.54 -2.82 -18.55
N ASP A 931 45.95 -3.91 -19.21
CA ASP A 931 45.74 -4.16 -20.65
C ASP A 931 44.26 -4.39 -21.05
N GLN A 932 43.32 -4.24 -20.12
CA GLN A 932 41.88 -4.30 -20.39
C GLN A 932 41.38 -2.87 -20.67
N THR A 933 41.14 -2.56 -21.94
CA THR A 933 40.53 -1.29 -22.35
C THR A 933 39.06 -1.28 -21.99
N LEU A 934 38.68 -0.51 -20.96
CA LEU A 934 37.29 -0.15 -20.72
C LEU A 934 36.82 0.75 -21.86
N GLU A 935 35.61 0.51 -22.37
CA GLU A 935 35.05 1.37 -23.41
C GLU A 935 34.93 2.82 -22.94
N SER A 936 35.33 3.76 -23.79
CA SER A 936 35.50 5.18 -23.43
C SER A 936 34.24 5.80 -22.84
N HIS A 937 33.06 5.44 -23.34
CA HIS A 937 31.79 5.95 -22.83
C HIS A 937 31.43 5.36 -21.45
N ILE A 938 31.74 4.08 -21.18
CA ILE A 938 31.51 3.44 -19.87
C ILE A 938 32.42 4.09 -18.84
N GLN A 939 33.69 4.28 -19.21
CA GLN A 939 34.67 4.96 -18.39
C GLN A 939 34.21 6.39 -18.03
N GLU A 940 33.80 7.19 -19.01
CA GLU A 940 33.36 8.56 -18.74
C GLU A 940 32.09 8.60 -17.88
N ASN A 941 31.12 7.71 -18.12
CA ASN A 941 29.91 7.62 -17.30
C ASN A 941 30.24 7.25 -15.83
N LEU A 942 31.15 6.30 -15.60
CA LEU A 942 31.63 5.94 -14.27
C LEU A 942 32.35 7.12 -13.58
N LEU A 943 33.23 7.80 -14.30
CA LEU A 943 33.98 8.95 -13.77
C LEU A 943 33.08 10.15 -13.48
N ASN A 944 32.05 10.38 -14.29
CA ASN A 944 31.03 11.39 -14.05
C ASN A 944 30.19 11.04 -12.80
N TRP A 945 29.82 9.77 -12.64
CA TRP A 945 29.11 9.32 -11.44
C TRP A 945 29.93 9.53 -10.16
N LEU A 946 31.23 9.20 -10.18
CA LEU A 946 32.15 9.44 -9.05
C LEU A 946 32.25 10.93 -8.71
N ASP A 947 32.33 11.80 -9.72
CA ASP A 947 32.37 13.27 -9.54
C ASP A 947 31.09 13.79 -8.87
N ARG A 948 29.93 13.29 -9.30
CA ARG A 948 28.63 13.64 -8.72
C ARG A 948 28.50 13.15 -7.27
N TRP A 949 28.98 11.94 -6.98
CA TRP A 949 29.01 11.42 -5.61
C TRP A 949 29.94 12.24 -4.70
N GLU A 950 31.17 12.56 -5.15
CA GLU A 950 32.13 13.34 -4.37
C GLU A 950 31.59 14.75 -4.04
N ASN A 951 30.99 15.41 -5.04
CA ASN A 951 30.37 16.73 -4.86
C ASN A 951 29.22 16.68 -3.84
N TRP A 952 28.32 15.69 -3.97
CA TRP A 952 27.23 15.51 -3.02
C TRP A 952 27.74 15.27 -1.58
N ALA A 953 28.74 14.39 -1.42
CA ALA A 953 29.33 14.06 -0.13
C ALA A 953 29.95 15.31 0.54
N TYR A 954 30.72 16.09 -0.23
CA TYR A 954 31.35 17.32 0.23
C TYR A 954 30.32 18.39 0.64
N GLN A 955 29.33 18.67 -0.21
CA GLN A 955 28.27 19.64 0.09
C GLN A 955 27.49 19.25 1.36
N THR A 956 27.18 17.97 1.50
CA THR A 956 26.48 17.44 2.67
C THR A 956 27.30 17.62 3.95
N TYR A 957 28.59 17.30 3.91
CA TYR A 957 29.50 17.51 5.04
C TYR A 957 29.53 18.97 5.49
N ASN A 958 29.65 19.91 4.54
CA ASN A 958 29.67 21.33 4.84
C ASN A 958 28.35 21.84 5.40
N GLN A 959 27.22 21.39 4.86
CA GLN A 959 25.90 21.82 5.34
C GLN A 959 25.60 21.32 6.75
N VAL A 960 25.90 20.05 7.05
CA VAL A 960 25.66 19.46 8.39
C VAL A 960 26.53 20.12 9.46
N ASN A 961 27.73 20.57 9.08
CA ASN A 961 28.69 21.20 9.98
C ASN A 961 28.68 22.74 9.93
N LYS A 962 27.77 23.35 9.16
CA LYS A 962 27.56 24.80 9.09
C LYS A 962 27.07 25.27 10.46
N ASN A 963 27.98 25.78 11.29
CA ASN A 963 27.78 26.27 12.67
C ASN A 963 27.94 25.23 13.80
N LYS A 964 28.55 24.07 13.57
CA LYS A 964 28.91 23.13 14.66
C LYS A 964 30.38 23.30 15.08
N THR A 965 30.63 23.35 16.39
CA THR A 965 32.00 23.34 16.97
C THR A 965 32.64 21.95 16.86
N GLU A 966 31.87 20.89 17.07
CA GLU A 966 32.27 19.50 16.84
C GLU A 966 31.74 19.02 15.48
N LYS A 967 32.65 18.63 14.59
CA LYS A 967 32.29 18.16 13.25
C LYS A 967 31.78 16.72 13.30
N GLU A 968 30.63 16.49 12.67
CA GLU A 968 30.01 15.18 12.51
C GLU A 968 30.12 14.75 11.05
N VAL A 969 30.49 13.48 10.82
CA VAL A 969 30.53 12.91 9.47
C VAL A 969 29.13 12.43 9.09
N PRO A 970 28.47 13.03 8.08
CA PRO A 970 27.14 12.61 7.69
C PRO A 970 27.13 11.19 7.12
N LEU A 971 26.04 10.48 7.35
CA LEU A 971 25.86 9.12 6.85
C LEU A 971 25.98 9.06 5.32
N GLY A 972 26.73 8.07 4.80
CA GLY A 972 26.84 7.79 3.36
C GLY A 972 27.88 8.62 2.62
N THR A 973 28.60 9.52 3.31
CA THR A 973 29.52 10.49 2.69
C THR A 973 31.00 10.10 2.77
N THR A 974 31.33 8.91 3.30
CA THR A 974 32.72 8.48 3.48
C THR A 974 33.25 7.66 2.30
N GLU A 975 34.57 7.59 2.13
CA GLU A 975 35.23 6.75 1.13
C GLU A 975 34.89 5.26 1.34
N LYS A 976 34.64 4.86 2.59
CA LYS A 976 34.17 3.51 2.93
C LYS A 976 32.76 3.26 2.40
N ASP A 977 31.87 4.26 2.45
CA ASP A 977 30.52 4.17 1.89
C ASP A 977 30.57 4.05 0.36
N LEU A 978 31.44 4.83 -0.29
CA LEU A 978 31.72 4.70 -1.73
C LEU A 978 32.25 3.30 -2.09
N ALA A 979 33.20 2.78 -1.31
CA ALA A 979 33.71 1.42 -1.51
C ALA A 979 32.61 0.37 -1.42
N ASN A 980 31.64 0.53 -0.52
CA ASN A 980 30.50 -0.38 -0.43
C ASN A 980 29.55 -0.27 -1.64
N LEU A 981 29.33 0.92 -2.20
CA LEU A 981 28.60 1.09 -3.46
C LEU A 981 29.30 0.38 -4.63
N LEU A 982 30.62 0.45 -4.69
CA LEU A 982 31.41 -0.23 -5.71
C LEU A 982 31.37 -1.76 -5.53
N ARG A 983 31.45 -2.27 -4.29
CA ARG A 983 31.22 -3.70 -3.99
C ARG A 983 29.83 -4.16 -4.38
N PHE A 984 28.81 -3.33 -4.16
CA PHE A 984 27.45 -3.61 -4.60
C PHE A 984 27.36 -3.65 -6.13
N SER A 985 28.04 -2.73 -6.82
CA SER A 985 28.14 -2.70 -8.28
C SER A 985 28.80 -3.96 -8.82
N ALA A 986 29.89 -4.43 -8.18
CA ALA A 986 30.52 -5.70 -8.49
C ALA A 986 29.56 -6.89 -8.33
N PHE A 987 28.88 -6.97 -7.19
CA PHE A 987 27.89 -8.03 -6.94
C PHE A 987 26.79 -8.05 -8.01
N TRP A 988 26.24 -6.88 -8.34
CA TRP A 988 25.18 -6.78 -9.34
C TRP A 988 25.66 -7.24 -10.73
N ASN A 989 26.84 -6.77 -11.17
CA ASN A 989 27.40 -7.16 -12.47
C ASN A 989 27.68 -8.67 -12.54
N ASP A 990 28.28 -9.26 -11.50
CA ASP A 990 28.52 -10.70 -11.40
C ASP A 990 27.22 -11.50 -11.59
N LYS A 991 26.16 -11.15 -10.87
CA LYS A 991 24.88 -11.86 -10.96
C LYS A 991 24.19 -11.66 -12.30
N ARG A 992 24.29 -10.48 -12.91
CA ARG A 992 23.77 -10.25 -14.26
C ARG A 992 24.52 -11.08 -15.30
N MET A 993 25.85 -11.12 -15.25
CA MET A 993 26.68 -11.93 -16.15
C MET A 993 26.42 -13.43 -15.98
N GLN A 994 26.21 -13.89 -14.74
CA GLN A 994 25.82 -15.27 -14.46
C GLN A 994 24.49 -15.64 -15.13
N GLN A 995 23.50 -14.75 -15.08
CA GLN A 995 22.18 -14.98 -15.70
C GLN A 995 22.22 -15.03 -17.22
N MET A 996 23.05 -14.20 -17.87
CA MET A 996 23.18 -14.22 -19.34
C MET A 996 23.70 -15.54 -19.87
N LYS A 997 24.67 -16.14 -19.16
CA LYS A 997 25.29 -17.42 -19.53
C LYS A 997 24.34 -18.62 -19.39
N TRP A 998 23.17 -18.48 -18.77
CA TRP A 998 22.26 -19.59 -18.54
C TRP A 998 21.70 -20.17 -19.83
N GLY A 999 22.12 -21.39 -20.15
CA GLY A 999 21.63 -22.13 -21.31
C GLY A 999 22.12 -21.58 -22.65
N GLU A 1000 23.26 -20.87 -22.68
CA GLU A 1000 24.00 -20.64 -23.92
C GLU A 1000 24.66 -21.97 -24.36
N THR A 1001 24.50 -22.29 -25.65
CA THR A 1001 25.30 -23.34 -26.30
C THR A 1001 26.66 -22.74 -26.61
N GLU A 1002 27.73 -23.37 -26.12
CA GLU A 1002 29.11 -23.08 -26.54
C GLU A 1002 29.28 -23.10 -28.06
#